data_AF-A0A158R952-F1
#
_entry.id   AF-A0A158R952-F1
#
_cell.length_a   1.000
_cell.length_b   1.000
_cell.length_c   1.000
_cell.angle_alpha   90.00
_cell.angle_beta   90.00
_cell.angle_gamma   90.00
#
_symmetry.space_group_name_H-M   'P 1'
#
loop_
_entity.id
_entity.type
_entity.pdbx_description
1 polymer ?
#
loop_
_entity_poly.entity_id
_entity_poly.type
_entity_poly.pdbx_seq_one_letter_code
_entity_poly.pdbx_strand_id
1 'polypeptide(L)'
;MRQANVKILGGGTRDRWHGAKTHDSTEYPLMPTSDGCPRLNCLVRKKQIFKPQQRPAKRHGPVVSTIPSDQSEHEDLNAAPISLESNPQVLEWELIKTNAALHCTKVTESESSSDWLAPDEEEGKKFSYSFGLVFSCLGCVLGTGNIWRFPRIVATASSDQGKSSKSLFHLGVALLPIRLVGPANHHGVHDWSIHPKLTSNRLSKISWIKVSVGRAYFSVVVGWCFYYFYVACAWPELPSTEPESKQIFENFIGTYWPLGLHTLDLLICGIAVFKGVKGIEIANSCMVPVQLTIVISTFYWSLSREYADVGIKFMFALDWAMLANPQVYVEAACQNAFDTAAGMGLFSAYAAYFTRQTGAVRFGTLLPMVNNLVSLICGLMLFATVFSALIQTQPTLTIPQIVTIMKESGPGSTGLTFTWIPVLMSRLGIAGRILCALFFLCLSFAGVTSMIGYIELTARTIQDFGVKRQYATIAALIVSFLVGVPSALSIDVLQNQDFVWGFALMISGLCYCVLVIRYNPVKYRRVIVNDFGLKDWKLPFIWIILIVGVVPLEAVGLICWWAYQNIAFINDWYLIRVQSLMTTFLEATGLRTGFTYSLGLIFSCLGCVLGTGNIWRFPRIIAVASSDKGCLTFILVWVVFLFTWSIPLIITEYTLGRFTRGSPVVAFYKFLGEKFFWVGSWITAIAFLISAYFSVVVGWCFYYLYVSCTWAELPSTEPESRDIFENFTRTYWPLVHHTLCLMICGITVFKGVKGIEFANSCLVPIQLIIVIIVFYWSLSREYADVGIKFMFTADWSTLLDPKIYVEAACQNAFDTAAGMGVFSAYAAYFSRNTGAVRYGILLPIFNNLVSLTCGLTIFATVFSTLIQTSPTLTIPQIVAIMKESGPGSTGLTFTWIPVLMSKLGILGRILCALFFLCLSFAGVSSMIAYVELTARTIQDFGVKRIWATVTSLIISFVVGVPSAVSVDILSNQDFVWGFGLIVSGLCYCALVVWYNPMRYLRVIINDFAINDWRLPFIWIFIIAGIVPFEGLSLIAWWVYQNIAFTKWYQIRAESLAIILIEVRTPSPFSTQ
;
A
#
# COMPACT_ATOMS: atom_id res chain seq x y z
N MET A 1 -43.64 16.22 -54.47
CA MET A 1 -43.52 16.93 -55.77
C MET A 1 -42.42 17.99 -55.66
N ARG A 2 -42.08 18.68 -56.76
CA ARG A 2 -41.66 20.11 -56.89
C ARG A 2 -41.21 20.87 -55.61
N GLN A 3 -40.20 21.74 -55.57
CA GLN A 3 -39.28 22.39 -56.53
C GLN A 3 -38.27 23.22 -55.66
N ALA A 4 -37.11 23.77 -56.06
CA ALA A 4 -36.37 23.93 -57.32
C ALA A 4 -34.83 24.05 -57.03
N ASN A 5 -33.90 23.74 -57.96
CA ASN A 5 -33.04 24.67 -58.76
C ASN A 5 -32.01 25.52 -57.95
N VAL A 6 -30.80 25.94 -58.39
CA VAL A 6 -29.97 25.88 -59.65
C VAL A 6 -28.55 26.42 -59.25
N LYS A 7 -27.34 26.15 -59.79
CA LYS A 7 -26.69 25.34 -60.89
C LYS A 7 -25.35 24.74 -60.31
N ILE A 8 -24.51 23.86 -60.90
CA ILE A 8 -23.71 23.80 -62.17
C ILE A 8 -22.69 24.97 -62.28
N LEU A 9 -21.38 24.86 -62.60
CA LEU A 9 -20.50 23.93 -63.37
C LEU A 9 -19.20 23.61 -62.59
N GLY A 10 -18.36 22.61 -62.91
CA GLY A 10 -18.33 21.51 -63.91
C GLY A 10 -17.01 20.70 -63.68
N GLY A 11 -16.92 19.37 -63.77
CA GLY A 11 -16.91 18.53 -64.99
C GLY A 11 -15.49 17.94 -65.22
N GLY A 12 -15.27 16.67 -65.58
CA GLY A 12 -16.17 15.52 -65.74
C GLY A 12 -15.46 14.28 -66.35
N THR A 13 -16.14 13.12 -66.40
CA THR A 13 -15.74 11.84 -67.08
C THR A 13 -14.52 11.11 -66.50
N ARG A 14 -14.31 9.78 -66.53
CA ARG A 14 -15.03 8.52 -66.93
C ARG A 14 -14.17 7.32 -66.37
N ASP A 15 -14.42 6.00 -66.41
CA ASP A 15 -15.46 4.99 -66.83
C ASP A 15 -14.99 3.61 -66.18
N ARG A 16 -15.61 2.41 -66.19
CA ARG A 16 -16.93 1.85 -66.62
C ARG A 16 -17.20 0.44 -65.98
N TRP A 17 -18.29 0.28 -65.19
CA TRP A 17 -19.16 -0.95 -65.08
C TRP A 17 -18.60 -2.27 -64.42
N HIS A 18 -19.38 -3.31 -64.02
CA HIS A 18 -20.84 -3.63 -64.09
C HIS A 18 -21.30 -4.68 -63.02
N GLY A 19 -22.62 -4.79 -62.73
CA GLY A 19 -23.39 -5.96 -62.20
C GLY A 19 -23.01 -6.61 -60.84
N ALA A 20 -23.82 -6.85 -59.80
CA ALA A 20 -25.27 -6.80 -59.47
C ALA A 20 -26.09 -8.13 -59.48
N LYS A 21 -26.80 -8.40 -58.36
CA LYS A 21 -27.88 -9.42 -58.10
C LYS A 21 -27.46 -10.91 -57.93
N THR A 22 -28.18 -11.81 -57.23
CA THR A 22 -29.12 -11.80 -56.05
C THR A 22 -29.50 -13.25 -55.66
N HIS A 23 -29.88 -13.53 -54.40
CA HIS A 23 -30.64 -14.73 -53.93
C HIS A 23 -29.90 -16.10 -54.10
N ASP A 24 -30.35 -17.28 -53.63
CA ASP A 24 -30.97 -17.79 -52.37
C ASP A 24 -30.97 -19.35 -52.46
N SER A 25 -31.22 -20.20 -51.44
CA SER A 25 -31.17 -20.17 -49.95
C SER A 25 -31.27 -21.64 -49.46
N THR A 26 -31.54 -21.92 -48.16
CA THR A 26 -31.75 -23.28 -47.55
C THR A 26 -30.54 -24.25 -47.65
N GLU A 27 -30.35 -25.36 -46.90
CA GLU A 27 -30.91 -25.89 -45.63
C GLU A 27 -29.84 -26.82 -44.96
N TYR A 28 -30.11 -27.33 -43.75
CA TYR A 28 -29.33 -28.42 -43.08
C TYR A 28 -29.74 -29.82 -43.66
N PRO A 29 -29.07 -30.99 -43.38
CA PRO A 29 -28.27 -31.33 -42.17
C PRO A 29 -27.09 -32.35 -42.33
N LEU A 30 -26.59 -32.83 -41.18
CA LEU A 30 -25.88 -34.11 -40.88
C LEU A 30 -24.38 -34.30 -41.20
N MET A 31 -23.79 -35.23 -40.42
CA MET A 31 -22.41 -35.77 -40.37
C MET A 31 -22.29 -37.06 -41.25
N PRO A 32 -21.14 -37.78 -41.46
CA PRO A 32 -19.90 -37.80 -40.64
C PRO A 32 -18.51 -38.06 -41.32
N THR A 33 -17.47 -38.00 -40.46
CA THR A 33 -16.18 -38.77 -40.46
C THR A 33 -15.08 -38.66 -41.55
N SER A 34 -13.84 -38.82 -41.02
CA SER A 34 -12.61 -39.42 -41.61
C SER A 34 -11.85 -38.75 -42.78
N ASP A 35 -10.61 -38.37 -42.44
CA ASP A 35 -9.34 -38.52 -43.20
C ASP A 35 -9.09 -37.79 -44.54
N GLY A 36 -7.80 -37.56 -44.82
CA GLY A 36 -7.29 -37.13 -46.13
C GLY A 36 -6.73 -35.70 -46.22
N CYS A 37 -5.50 -35.50 -45.73
CA CYS A 37 -4.67 -34.33 -46.11
C CYS A 37 -3.60 -34.81 -47.11
N PRO A 38 -3.42 -34.15 -48.27
CA PRO A 38 -2.21 -33.32 -48.40
C PRO A 38 -2.33 -32.07 -49.31
N ARG A 39 -1.61 -31.00 -48.91
CA ARG A 39 -0.75 -30.08 -49.73
C ARG A 39 -1.31 -29.52 -51.07
N LEU A 40 -1.20 -28.23 -51.35
CA LEU A 40 0.10 -27.58 -51.64
C LEU A 40 0.02 -26.03 -51.71
N ASN A 41 1.10 -25.33 -51.27
CA ASN A 41 1.61 -23.98 -51.62
C ASN A 41 0.65 -22.75 -51.78
N CYS A 42 0.83 -21.62 -51.07
CA CYS A 42 1.96 -20.63 -51.08
C CYS A 42 1.99 -19.74 -52.36
N LEU A 43 2.34 -18.43 -52.37
CA LEU A 43 3.09 -17.51 -51.49
C LEU A 43 2.45 -16.08 -51.50
N VAL A 44 2.24 -15.38 -50.38
CA VAL A 44 3.18 -14.48 -49.62
C VAL A 44 3.53 -13.12 -50.28
N ARG A 45 3.40 -12.01 -49.52
CA ARG A 45 4.43 -10.95 -49.17
C ARG A 45 3.76 -9.69 -48.54
N LYS A 46 4.37 -8.80 -47.72
CA LYS A 46 5.74 -8.58 -47.18
C LYS A 46 5.68 -8.11 -45.69
N LYS A 47 6.72 -8.40 -44.90
CA LYS A 47 7.42 -7.39 -44.08
C LYS A 47 8.91 -7.76 -43.98
N GLN A 48 9.77 -6.79 -43.64
CA GLN A 48 11.22 -6.86 -43.92
C GLN A 48 12.06 -7.45 -42.77
N ILE A 49 13.25 -7.94 -43.14
CA ILE A 49 14.30 -8.49 -42.26
C ILE A 49 15.61 -7.73 -42.55
N PHE A 50 16.45 -7.53 -41.53
CA PHE A 50 17.84 -7.07 -41.68
C PHE A 50 18.84 -8.21 -41.37
N LYS A 51 20.05 -8.11 -41.94
CA LYS A 51 21.00 -9.23 -42.09
C LYS A 51 21.92 -9.46 -40.87
N PRO A 52 22.39 -10.70 -40.63
CA PRO A 52 23.73 -11.00 -40.12
C PRO A 52 24.76 -11.12 -41.26
N GLN A 53 26.06 -11.02 -40.96
CA GLN A 53 27.18 -11.25 -41.90
C GLN A 53 27.91 -12.57 -41.61
N GLN A 54 28.54 -13.16 -42.63
CA GLN A 54 29.44 -14.31 -42.52
C GLN A 54 30.91 -13.87 -42.45
N ARG A 55 31.76 -14.70 -41.81
CA ARG A 55 33.18 -14.87 -42.18
C ARG A 55 33.53 -16.38 -42.16
N PRO A 56 34.54 -16.84 -42.94
CA PRO A 56 34.66 -18.25 -43.33
C PRO A 56 35.67 -19.08 -42.51
N ALA A 57 35.56 -20.40 -42.61
CA ALA A 57 36.54 -21.37 -42.10
C ALA A 57 37.76 -21.53 -43.03
N LYS A 58 38.87 -22.06 -42.49
CA LYS A 58 40.07 -22.50 -43.24
C LYS A 58 40.31 -24.01 -43.04
N ARG A 59 41.01 -24.65 -43.98
CA ARG A 59 41.37 -26.09 -43.96
C ARG A 59 42.87 -26.30 -43.66
N HIS A 60 43.18 -27.28 -42.80
CA HIS A 60 44.35 -28.19 -42.71
C HIS A 60 43.96 -29.29 -41.69
N GLY A 61 44.51 -30.50 -41.62
CA GLY A 61 45.43 -31.25 -42.49
C GLY A 61 45.54 -32.72 -41.97
N PRO A 62 45.86 -33.75 -42.80
CA PRO A 62 45.74 -35.16 -42.40
C PRO A 62 47.07 -35.83 -41.97
N VAL A 63 47.00 -36.85 -41.10
CA VAL A 63 47.96 -37.97 -40.86
C VAL A 63 47.34 -38.89 -39.76
N VAL A 64 46.87 -40.13 -40.05
CA VAL A 64 47.54 -41.47 -40.09
C VAL A 64 47.46 -42.28 -38.77
N SER A 65 46.91 -43.50 -38.87
CA SER A 65 46.95 -44.70 -37.97
C SER A 65 46.50 -44.53 -36.48
N THR A 66 46.24 -45.58 -35.67
CA THR A 66 46.37 -47.07 -35.82
C THR A 66 45.29 -47.78 -34.97
N ILE A 67 45.00 -49.06 -35.24
CA ILE A 67 44.27 -49.98 -34.32
C ILE A 67 45.31 -50.85 -33.58
N PRO A 68 45.06 -51.28 -32.34
CA PRO A 68 45.16 -52.71 -32.03
C PRO A 68 43.92 -53.28 -31.31
N SER A 69 43.78 -54.61 -31.39
CA SER A 69 42.84 -55.44 -30.64
C SER A 69 43.39 -55.86 -29.27
N ASP A 70 42.53 -56.43 -28.42
CA ASP A 70 42.74 -57.62 -27.55
C ASP A 70 41.62 -57.69 -26.49
N GLN A 71 41.33 -58.79 -25.77
CA GLN A 71 41.18 -60.23 -26.09
C GLN A 71 40.49 -60.90 -24.86
N SER A 72 40.28 -62.23 -24.85
CA SER A 72 39.51 -63.04 -23.85
C SER A 72 38.01 -62.71 -23.74
N GLU A 73 37.04 -63.63 -23.78
CA GLU A 73 36.88 -64.99 -23.19
C GLU A 73 36.61 -64.92 -21.66
N HIS A 74 35.79 -65.78 -21.03
CA HIS A 74 35.24 -67.11 -21.38
C HIS A 74 33.74 -67.27 -20.97
N GLU A 75 33.04 -68.18 -21.67
CA GLU A 75 32.05 -69.18 -21.17
C GLU A 75 30.74 -68.81 -20.41
N ASP A 76 29.71 -69.68 -20.33
CA ASP A 76 29.03 -70.54 -21.33
C ASP A 76 27.75 -71.20 -20.71
N LEU A 77 26.99 -71.95 -21.52
CA LEU A 77 25.95 -72.96 -21.20
C LEU A 77 24.60 -72.42 -20.62
N ASN A 78 23.42 -72.68 -21.20
CA ASN A 78 22.71 -73.92 -21.61
C ASN A 78 22.17 -74.73 -20.40
N ALA A 79 20.90 -75.21 -20.34
CA ALA A 79 19.75 -75.07 -21.25
C ALA A 79 18.39 -75.30 -20.49
N ALA A 80 17.25 -75.29 -21.21
CA ALA A 80 15.87 -75.46 -20.71
C ALA A 80 15.40 -76.95 -20.71
N PRO A 81 14.09 -77.33 -20.56
CA PRO A 81 12.88 -76.65 -20.05
C PRO A 81 12.07 -77.49 -19.01
N ILE A 82 10.91 -77.00 -18.52
CA ILE A 82 9.73 -77.82 -18.07
C ILE A 82 8.46 -76.94 -17.89
N SER A 83 7.27 -77.54 -17.77
CA SER A 83 5.94 -76.94 -18.01
C SER A 83 5.01 -76.82 -16.79
N LEU A 84 4.06 -75.86 -16.85
CA LEU A 84 2.67 -75.82 -16.29
C LEU A 84 2.46 -76.31 -14.82
N GLU A 85 1.87 -75.54 -13.89
CA GLU A 85 0.44 -75.24 -13.82
C GLU A 85 0.07 -74.10 -12.81
N SER A 86 -1.12 -73.50 -13.00
CA SER A 86 -1.96 -72.78 -12.01
C SER A 86 -1.44 -71.51 -11.27
N ASN A 87 -2.06 -70.36 -11.57
CA ASN A 87 -2.85 -69.53 -10.62
C ASN A 87 -3.09 -68.09 -11.18
N PRO A 88 -4.29 -67.73 -11.67
CA PRO A 88 -4.53 -66.50 -12.42
C PRO A 88 -4.87 -65.26 -11.55
N GLN A 89 -4.10 -64.97 -10.49
CA GLN A 89 -4.29 -63.75 -9.66
C GLN A 89 -3.01 -62.94 -9.39
N VAL A 90 -1.87 -63.27 -10.00
CA VAL A 90 -0.58 -62.57 -9.78
C VAL A 90 -0.12 -61.73 -10.99
N LEU A 91 -0.67 -61.96 -12.20
CA LEU A 91 -0.09 -61.44 -13.44
C LEU A 91 -0.30 -59.94 -13.74
N GLU A 92 -1.27 -59.25 -13.12
CA GLU A 92 -1.51 -57.82 -13.41
C GLU A 92 -0.51 -56.85 -12.75
N TRP A 93 0.24 -57.28 -11.72
CA TRP A 93 1.13 -56.38 -10.96
C TRP A 93 2.58 -56.30 -11.44
N GLU A 94 3.06 -57.27 -12.22
CA GLU A 94 4.42 -57.23 -12.79
C GLU A 94 4.46 -56.60 -14.19
N LEU A 95 3.44 -56.81 -15.04
CA LEU A 95 3.39 -56.28 -16.41
C LEU A 95 3.40 -54.74 -16.48
N ILE A 96 3.02 -54.06 -15.40
CA ILE A 96 3.08 -52.58 -15.28
C ILE A 96 4.52 -52.09 -15.05
N LYS A 97 5.42 -52.91 -14.48
CA LYS A 97 6.81 -52.53 -14.21
C LYS A 97 7.69 -52.61 -15.45
N THR A 98 7.52 -53.64 -16.28
CA THR A 98 8.45 -53.93 -17.40
C THR A 98 8.34 -52.91 -18.53
N ASN A 99 7.13 -52.42 -18.83
CA ASN A 99 6.93 -51.39 -19.87
C ASN A 99 7.38 -49.98 -19.46
N ALA A 100 7.70 -49.74 -18.19
CA ALA A 100 8.31 -48.49 -17.75
C ALA A 100 9.84 -48.41 -18.03
N ALA A 101 10.48 -49.54 -18.35
CA ALA A 101 11.94 -49.63 -18.44
C ALA A 101 12.52 -49.31 -19.85
N LEU A 102 11.70 -49.27 -20.89
CA LEU A 102 12.16 -49.25 -22.30
C LEU A 102 12.19 -47.86 -22.97
N HIS A 103 11.93 -46.78 -22.22
CA HIS A 103 12.13 -45.39 -22.69
C HIS A 103 13.10 -44.57 -21.84
N CYS A 104 14.07 -45.23 -21.19
CA CYS A 104 15.24 -44.59 -20.57
C CYS A 104 16.47 -44.58 -21.50
N THR A 105 16.32 -44.12 -22.75
CA THR A 105 17.45 -43.90 -23.66
C THR A 105 18.27 -42.68 -23.23
N LYS A 106 19.33 -42.91 -22.45
CA LYS A 106 20.50 -42.03 -22.22
C LYS A 106 20.26 -40.52 -22.43
N VAL A 107 19.57 -39.89 -21.49
CA VAL A 107 19.90 -38.49 -21.15
C VAL A 107 21.21 -38.55 -20.36
N THR A 108 22.20 -37.74 -20.73
CA THR A 108 23.49 -37.72 -20.03
C THR A 108 23.35 -37.14 -18.63
N GLU A 109 23.92 -37.82 -17.63
CA GLU A 109 24.06 -37.30 -16.27
C GLU A 109 25.12 -36.18 -16.24
N SER A 110 24.77 -35.02 -16.79
CA SER A 110 25.69 -33.89 -16.99
C SER A 110 25.05 -32.51 -16.81
N GLU A 111 23.96 -32.42 -16.04
CA GLU A 111 23.35 -31.17 -15.57
C GLU A 111 22.75 -31.43 -14.19
N SER A 112 23.34 -30.88 -13.11
CA SER A 112 22.76 -31.07 -11.79
C SER A 112 21.57 -30.14 -11.60
N SER A 113 20.55 -30.59 -10.87
CA SER A 113 19.38 -29.78 -10.51
C SER A 113 19.68 -28.67 -9.49
N SER A 114 20.97 -28.32 -9.31
CA SER A 114 21.47 -27.21 -8.50
C SER A 114 22.14 -26.09 -9.30
N ASP A 115 22.55 -26.33 -10.56
CA ASP A 115 23.41 -25.40 -11.29
C ASP A 115 22.66 -24.20 -11.89
N TRP A 116 21.37 -24.35 -12.18
CA TRP A 116 20.47 -23.26 -12.59
C TRP A 116 20.23 -22.18 -11.51
N LEU A 117 20.71 -22.39 -10.28
CA LEU A 117 20.69 -21.40 -9.18
C LEU A 117 22.00 -20.61 -9.06
N ALA A 118 23.06 -21.00 -9.78
CA ALA A 118 24.33 -20.28 -9.77
C ALA A 118 24.31 -19.15 -10.82
N PRO A 119 24.62 -17.88 -10.46
CA PRO A 119 24.87 -16.84 -11.45
C PRO A 119 26.22 -17.07 -12.15
N ASP A 120 26.33 -16.68 -13.41
CA ASP A 120 27.54 -16.84 -14.23
C ASP A 120 28.79 -16.25 -13.56
N GLU A 121 29.94 -16.92 -13.70
CA GLU A 121 31.19 -16.60 -13.01
C GLU A 121 31.96 -15.39 -13.60
N GLU A 122 31.34 -14.21 -13.63
CA GLU A 122 32.06 -12.98 -13.98
C GLU A 122 33.08 -12.58 -12.89
N GLU A 123 34.37 -12.77 -13.21
CA GLU A 123 35.52 -12.50 -12.31
C GLU A 123 35.62 -11.04 -11.80
N GLY A 124 34.91 -10.09 -12.42
CA GLY A 124 34.91 -8.68 -12.03
C GLY A 124 34.08 -8.32 -10.78
N LYS A 125 33.29 -9.25 -10.21
CA LYS A 125 32.25 -8.95 -9.19
C LYS A 125 32.49 -9.56 -7.80
N LYS A 126 33.61 -10.24 -7.57
CA LYS A 126 33.92 -10.96 -6.32
C LYS A 126 34.77 -10.09 -5.35
N PHE A 127 34.73 -10.40 -4.05
CA PHE A 127 35.70 -9.87 -3.07
C PHE A 127 37.09 -10.41 -3.40
N SER A 128 38.14 -9.60 -3.23
CA SER A 128 39.52 -9.97 -3.59
C SER A 128 40.18 -10.83 -2.50
N TYR A 129 39.80 -10.64 -1.23
CA TYR A 129 40.33 -11.39 -0.09
C TYR A 129 39.23 -11.88 0.85
N SER A 130 39.39 -13.09 1.38
CA SER A 130 38.48 -13.65 2.41
C SER A 130 38.37 -12.75 3.63
N PHE A 131 39.45 -12.06 4.02
CA PHE A 131 39.44 -11.07 5.10
C PHE A 131 38.63 -9.82 4.75
N GLY A 132 38.70 -9.34 3.50
CA GLY A 132 37.92 -8.19 3.03
C GLY A 132 36.41 -8.42 3.07
N LEU A 133 35.99 -9.65 2.75
CA LEU A 133 34.62 -10.12 2.96
C LEU A 133 34.27 -10.19 4.45
N VAL A 134 35.12 -10.79 5.30
CA VAL A 134 34.90 -10.88 6.76
C VAL A 134 34.70 -9.49 7.37
N PHE A 135 35.60 -8.54 7.11
CA PHE A 135 35.47 -7.18 7.64
C PHE A 135 34.25 -6.43 7.09
N SER A 136 33.87 -6.65 5.82
CA SER A 136 32.68 -6.02 5.27
C SER A 136 31.37 -6.57 5.85
N CYS A 137 31.31 -7.89 6.11
CA CYS A 137 30.20 -8.51 6.80
C CYS A 137 30.14 -8.13 8.29
N LEU A 138 31.29 -7.89 8.94
CA LEU A 138 31.34 -7.40 10.32
C LEU A 138 30.92 -5.92 10.41
N GLY A 139 31.37 -5.05 9.50
CA GLY A 139 30.95 -3.64 9.46
C GLY A 139 29.44 -3.44 9.32
N CYS A 140 28.73 -4.43 8.75
CA CYS A 140 27.27 -4.45 8.66
C CYS A 140 26.53 -4.66 9.99
N VAL A 141 27.20 -5.13 11.05
CA VAL A 141 26.60 -5.42 12.37
C VAL A 141 27.31 -4.75 13.53
N LEU A 142 28.62 -4.47 13.41
CA LEU A 142 29.41 -3.72 14.41
C LEU A 142 29.08 -2.21 14.42
N GLY A 143 27.79 -1.88 14.49
CA GLY A 143 27.26 -0.53 14.55
C GLY A 143 27.34 0.10 15.94
N THR A 144 26.88 1.34 16.05
CA THR A 144 26.93 2.13 17.29
C THR A 144 26.15 1.50 18.45
N GLY A 145 25.07 0.75 18.16
CA GLY A 145 24.21 0.10 19.16
C GLY A 145 24.99 -0.77 20.16
N ASN A 146 25.88 -1.62 19.65
CA ASN A 146 26.77 -2.48 20.43
C ASN A 146 27.59 -1.69 21.47
N ILE A 147 27.99 -0.46 21.12
CA ILE A 147 28.92 0.35 21.92
C ILE A 147 28.21 1.05 23.09
N TRP A 148 26.96 1.53 22.90
CA TRP A 148 26.28 2.36 23.89
C TRP A 148 24.84 1.94 24.24
N ARG A 149 24.09 1.34 23.31
CA ARG A 149 22.68 0.94 23.49
C ARG A 149 22.60 -0.34 24.34
N PHE A 150 23.49 -1.30 24.10
CA PHE A 150 23.62 -2.52 24.92
C PHE A 150 23.88 -2.24 26.42
N PRO A 151 24.93 -1.50 26.83
CA PRO A 151 25.17 -1.21 28.25
C PRO A 151 24.01 -0.45 28.91
N ARG A 152 23.33 0.46 28.20
CA ARG A 152 22.14 1.14 28.73
C ARG A 152 21.02 0.13 29.05
N ILE A 153 20.73 -0.81 28.15
CA ILE A 153 19.69 -1.83 28.36
C ILE A 153 20.07 -2.76 29.53
N VAL A 154 21.35 -3.11 29.70
CA VAL A 154 21.82 -3.85 30.88
C VAL A 154 21.60 -3.05 32.17
N ALA A 155 21.80 -1.72 32.16
CA ALA A 155 21.46 -0.87 33.29
C ALA A 155 19.93 -0.79 33.51
N THR A 156 19.12 -0.65 32.46
CA THR A 156 17.65 -0.63 32.52
C THR A 156 17.06 -1.93 33.09
N ALA A 157 17.62 -3.08 32.72
CA ALA A 157 17.22 -4.41 33.21
C ALA A 157 17.67 -4.72 34.65
N SER A 158 18.41 -3.81 35.32
CA SER A 158 18.79 -3.95 36.73
C SER A 158 17.78 -3.23 37.65
N SER A 159 17.34 -3.89 38.72
CA SER A 159 16.38 -3.29 39.65
C SER A 159 16.99 -2.16 40.48
N ASP A 160 16.16 -1.19 40.84
CA ASP A 160 16.48 -0.31 41.97
C ASP A 160 16.31 -1.15 43.25
N GLN A 161 17.42 -1.55 43.89
CA GLN A 161 17.39 -2.30 45.16
C GLN A 161 16.81 -1.41 46.28
N GLY A 162 15.47 -1.37 46.36
CA GLY A 162 14.74 -0.53 47.30
C GLY A 162 13.23 -0.39 47.07
N LYS A 163 12.65 -0.88 45.97
CA LYS A 163 11.19 -0.76 45.70
C LYS A 163 10.52 -2.11 45.42
N SER A 164 9.71 -2.58 46.37
CA SER A 164 8.84 -3.74 46.15
C SER A 164 7.68 -3.39 45.20
N SER A 165 7.57 -4.11 44.08
CA SER A 165 6.40 -4.01 43.20
C SER A 165 5.27 -4.89 43.74
N LYS A 166 4.08 -4.29 43.94
CA LYS A 166 2.86 -5.04 44.28
C LYS A 166 2.04 -5.31 43.03
N SER A 167 1.54 -6.55 42.94
CA SER A 167 0.35 -6.97 42.18
C SER A 167 0.20 -6.52 40.72
N LEU A 168 0.34 -7.49 39.81
CA LEU A 168 -0.74 -7.81 38.86
C LEU A 168 -0.52 -9.22 38.28
N PHE A 169 -1.27 -10.21 38.79
CA PHE A 169 -1.09 -11.63 38.46
C PHE A 169 -2.39 -12.20 37.85
N HIS A 170 -2.62 -11.98 36.56
CA HIS A 170 -3.70 -12.63 35.81
C HIS A 170 -3.37 -12.79 34.32
N LEU A 171 -2.71 -13.88 33.96
CA LEU A 171 -3.10 -14.67 32.78
C LEU A 171 -2.65 -16.12 32.96
N GLY A 172 -3.59 -17.07 32.93
CA GLY A 172 -3.27 -18.49 33.04
C GLY A 172 -2.68 -19.02 31.73
N VAL A 173 -1.54 -19.71 31.80
CA VAL A 173 -0.92 -20.34 30.62
C VAL A 173 -1.76 -21.56 30.22
N ALA A 174 -2.67 -21.36 29.26
CA ALA A 174 -3.45 -22.43 28.66
C ALA A 174 -2.56 -23.29 27.73
N LEU A 175 -1.95 -24.33 28.29
CA LEU A 175 -1.20 -25.35 27.54
C LEU A 175 -2.16 -26.17 26.65
N LEU A 176 -2.41 -25.66 25.44
CA LEU A 176 -3.11 -26.40 24.39
C LEU A 176 -2.22 -27.56 23.89
N PRO A 177 -2.66 -28.83 23.98
CA PRO A 177 -1.89 -29.95 23.46
C PRO A 177 -1.90 -29.95 21.93
N ILE A 178 -0.79 -29.53 21.32
CA ILE A 178 -0.61 -29.57 19.86
C ILE A 178 -0.59 -31.04 19.42
N ARG A 179 -1.70 -31.52 18.85
CA ARG A 179 -1.72 -32.78 18.11
C ARG A 179 -0.81 -32.63 16.89
N LEU A 180 0.34 -33.30 16.92
CA LEU A 180 1.14 -33.56 15.73
C LEU A 180 0.27 -34.27 14.70
N VAL A 181 0.03 -33.63 13.56
CA VAL A 181 -0.65 -34.26 12.42
C VAL A 181 0.29 -35.32 11.86
N GLY A 182 -0.10 -36.58 12.00
CA GLY A 182 0.64 -37.71 11.45
C GLY A 182 0.74 -37.66 9.92
N PRO A 183 1.64 -38.46 9.31
CA PRO A 183 1.86 -38.43 7.87
C PRO A 183 0.59 -38.84 7.11
N ALA A 184 -0.07 -37.87 6.49
CA ALA A 184 -1.18 -38.13 5.56
C ALA A 184 -0.63 -38.81 4.29
N ASN A 185 -1.33 -39.84 3.82
CA ASN A 185 -0.83 -40.80 2.84
C ASN A 185 -0.35 -40.17 1.51
N HIS A 186 0.70 -40.78 0.94
CA HIS A 186 1.20 -40.48 -0.39
C HIS A 186 0.18 -40.84 -1.50
N HIS A 187 -0.58 -39.88 -2.00
CA HIS A 187 -1.09 -39.88 -3.38
C HIS A 187 -1.22 -38.44 -3.90
N GLY A 188 -0.94 -38.21 -5.18
CA GLY A 188 -1.09 -36.89 -5.82
C GLY A 188 0.14 -35.97 -5.76
N VAL A 189 1.34 -36.49 -6.05
CA VAL A 189 2.51 -35.63 -6.33
C VAL A 189 2.30 -34.96 -7.69
N HIS A 190 1.69 -33.78 -7.71
CA HIS A 190 1.78 -32.88 -8.86
C HIS A 190 3.20 -32.32 -8.94
N ASP A 191 3.88 -32.64 -10.03
CA ASP A 191 5.25 -32.20 -10.27
C ASP A 191 5.31 -30.69 -10.59
N TRP A 192 5.89 -29.91 -9.68
CA TRP A 192 6.02 -28.45 -9.81
C TRP A 192 7.32 -28.09 -10.58
N SER A 193 7.38 -28.49 -11.84
CA SER A 193 8.44 -28.08 -12.77
C SER A 193 8.32 -26.58 -13.08
N ILE A 194 9.27 -25.79 -12.56
CA ILE A 194 9.27 -24.32 -12.72
C ILE A 194 9.83 -23.98 -14.12
N HIS A 195 8.96 -23.93 -15.13
CA HIS A 195 9.36 -23.53 -16.48
C HIS A 195 9.91 -22.08 -16.54
N PRO A 196 11.16 -21.86 -16.99
CA PRO A 196 11.81 -20.56 -16.92
C PRO A 196 11.41 -19.64 -18.09
N LYS A 197 10.29 -18.90 -17.94
CA LYS A 197 9.96 -17.72 -18.79
C LYS A 197 9.61 -16.46 -17.98
N LEU A 198 10.25 -16.28 -16.84
CA LEU A 198 10.28 -15.02 -16.08
C LEU A 198 11.27 -14.02 -16.71
N THR A 199 10.88 -13.45 -17.85
CA THR A 199 11.68 -12.38 -18.51
C THR A 199 11.83 -11.17 -17.58
N SER A 200 13.08 -10.74 -17.33
CA SER A 200 13.49 -9.81 -16.26
C SER A 200 12.87 -8.40 -16.28
N ASN A 201 12.18 -8.00 -17.34
CA ASN A 201 11.67 -6.63 -17.55
C ASN A 201 10.45 -6.20 -16.69
N ARG A 202 9.94 -7.01 -15.75
CA ARG A 202 8.67 -6.73 -15.03
C ARG A 202 8.78 -6.24 -13.58
N LEU A 203 9.94 -6.32 -12.93
CA LEU A 203 10.09 -5.99 -11.50
C LEU A 203 10.39 -4.49 -11.22
N SER A 204 10.65 -3.70 -12.25
CA SER A 204 11.87 -2.90 -12.28
C SER A 204 11.81 -1.39 -11.94
N LYS A 205 10.72 -0.80 -11.39
CA LYS A 205 10.62 0.69 -11.39
C LYS A 205 10.29 1.52 -10.15
N ILE A 206 9.67 1.03 -9.07
CA ILE A 206 9.63 1.76 -7.77
C ILE A 206 9.53 0.77 -6.61
N SER A 207 10.54 -0.07 -6.38
CA SER A 207 10.60 -0.89 -5.15
C SER A 207 11.66 -0.42 -4.15
N TRP A 208 12.68 0.29 -4.63
CA TRP A 208 13.82 0.72 -3.84
C TRP A 208 13.44 1.66 -2.69
N ILE A 209 12.61 2.68 -2.93
CA ILE A 209 12.31 3.72 -1.91
C ILE A 209 11.87 3.09 -0.57
N LYS A 210 10.97 2.09 -0.58
CA LYS A 210 10.52 1.42 0.67
C LYS A 210 11.58 0.55 1.35
N VAL A 211 12.62 0.11 0.64
CA VAL A 211 13.77 -0.62 1.20
C VAL A 211 14.83 0.38 1.72
N SER A 212 14.99 1.52 1.06
CA SER A 212 15.97 2.57 1.38
C SER A 212 15.57 3.49 2.52
N VAL A 213 14.27 3.74 2.69
CA VAL A 213 13.74 4.65 3.74
C VAL A 213 14.14 4.17 5.14
N GLY A 214 14.25 2.86 5.35
CA GLY A 214 14.26 2.24 6.67
C GLY A 214 15.40 2.60 7.62
N ARG A 215 16.54 3.12 7.13
CA ARG A 215 17.67 3.60 7.96
C ARG A 215 18.34 4.88 7.44
N ALA A 216 17.63 5.68 6.65
CA ALA A 216 18.12 6.99 6.21
C ALA A 216 18.44 7.94 7.39
N TYR A 217 17.71 7.83 8.50
CA TYR A 217 17.97 8.55 9.74
C TYR A 217 19.25 8.12 10.48
N PHE A 218 19.78 6.93 10.24
CA PHE A 218 20.91 6.42 11.02
C PHE A 218 22.18 7.24 10.77
N SER A 219 22.40 7.68 9.53
CA SER A 219 23.46 8.63 9.14
C SER A 219 23.40 9.99 9.87
N VAL A 220 22.22 10.40 10.37
CA VAL A 220 22.10 11.59 11.24
C VAL A 220 22.80 11.34 12.58
N VAL A 221 22.58 10.15 13.17
CA VAL A 221 23.24 9.72 14.41
C VAL A 221 24.74 9.51 14.21
N VAL A 222 25.18 9.02 13.05
CA VAL A 222 26.62 9.00 12.69
C VAL A 222 27.19 10.43 12.63
N GLY A 223 26.42 11.38 12.09
CA GLY A 223 26.74 12.81 12.14
C GLY A 223 26.91 13.35 13.55
N TRP A 224 26.10 12.89 14.52
CA TRP A 224 26.26 13.26 15.94
C TRP A 224 27.59 12.74 16.50
N CYS A 225 28.01 11.53 16.15
CA CYS A 225 29.32 10.99 16.53
C CYS A 225 30.48 11.82 15.95
N PHE A 226 30.38 12.25 14.68
CA PHE A 226 31.37 13.14 14.06
C PHE A 226 31.44 14.50 14.75
N TYR A 227 30.32 15.08 15.18
CA TYR A 227 30.32 16.35 15.94
C TYR A 227 31.04 16.22 17.27
N TYR A 228 30.78 15.16 18.05
CA TYR A 228 31.41 14.97 19.34
C TYR A 228 32.89 14.57 19.23
N PHE A 229 33.29 13.88 18.15
CA PHE A 229 34.70 13.72 17.80
C PHE A 229 35.38 15.07 17.54
N TYR A 230 34.73 15.94 16.75
CA TYR A 230 35.22 17.31 16.52
C TYR A 230 35.32 18.12 17.81
N VAL A 231 34.32 18.10 18.69
CA VAL A 231 34.35 18.76 20.00
C VAL A 231 35.55 18.28 20.83
N ALA A 232 35.72 16.96 21.00
CA ALA A 232 36.82 16.39 21.77
C ALA A 232 38.21 16.70 21.18
N CYS A 233 38.32 16.84 19.86
CA CYS A 233 39.58 17.22 19.20
C CYS A 233 39.85 18.73 19.23
N ALA A 234 38.85 19.58 18.97
CA ALA A 234 39.05 20.99 18.62
C ALA A 234 38.79 22.00 19.75
N TRP A 235 37.90 21.70 20.70
CA TRP A 235 37.59 22.63 21.80
C TRP A 235 38.72 22.64 22.85
N PRO A 236 38.95 23.74 23.57
CA PRO A 236 40.02 23.79 24.58
C PRO A 236 39.77 22.80 25.73
N GLU A 237 38.53 22.67 26.17
CA GLU A 237 38.10 21.82 27.28
C GLU A 237 36.84 21.01 26.90
N LEU A 238 36.59 19.92 27.62
CA LEU A 238 35.36 19.13 27.54
C LEU A 238 34.37 19.61 28.61
N PRO A 239 33.04 19.49 28.39
CA PRO A 239 32.05 19.95 29.36
C PRO A 239 32.22 19.27 30.72
N SER A 240 32.08 20.06 31.78
CA SER A 240 32.35 19.71 33.16
C SER A 240 31.11 19.22 33.93
N THR A 241 29.91 19.58 33.47
CA THR A 241 28.63 19.29 34.13
C THR A 241 27.58 18.74 33.16
N GLU A 242 26.59 17.99 33.69
CA GLU A 242 25.47 17.45 32.90
C GLU A 242 24.67 18.55 32.17
N PRO A 243 24.24 19.66 32.82
CA PRO A 243 23.44 20.68 32.14
C PRO A 243 24.20 21.38 31.01
N GLU A 244 25.51 21.57 31.18
CA GLU A 244 26.42 22.12 30.17
C GLU A 244 26.53 21.19 28.95
N SER A 245 26.80 19.90 29.15
CA SER A 245 26.89 18.93 28.04
C SER A 245 25.54 18.71 27.36
N LYS A 246 24.43 18.84 28.10
CA LYS A 246 23.07 18.79 27.57
C LYS A 246 22.73 20.02 26.75
N GLN A 247 23.07 21.21 27.22
CA GLN A 247 22.89 22.46 26.47
C GLN A 247 23.73 22.45 25.18
N ILE A 248 24.93 21.86 25.19
CA ILE A 248 25.75 21.64 23.98
C ILE A 248 25.01 20.72 22.99
N PHE A 249 24.40 19.61 23.46
CA PHE A 249 23.61 18.72 22.61
C PHE A 249 22.37 19.42 22.03
N GLU A 250 21.61 20.13 22.87
CA GLU A 250 20.39 20.86 22.49
C GLU A 250 20.68 21.99 21.48
N ASN A 251 21.74 22.76 21.70
CA ASN A 251 22.23 23.76 20.73
C ASN A 251 22.67 23.11 19.41
N PHE A 252 23.33 21.95 19.45
CA PHE A 252 23.76 21.23 18.25
C PHE A 252 22.56 20.74 17.43
N ILE A 253 21.58 20.06 18.03
CA ILE A 253 20.40 19.58 17.30
C ILE A 253 19.48 20.71 16.80
N GLY A 254 19.51 21.89 17.45
CA GLY A 254 18.77 23.08 17.04
C GLY A 254 19.38 23.89 15.89
N THR A 255 20.45 23.41 15.24
CA THR A 255 21.17 24.13 14.17
C THR A 255 21.29 23.31 12.89
N TYR A 256 21.97 23.85 11.86
CA TYR A 256 22.22 23.16 10.59
C TYR A 256 23.28 22.04 10.66
N TRP A 257 23.98 21.88 11.79
CA TRP A 257 25.06 20.90 11.95
C TRP A 257 24.64 19.44 11.71
N PRO A 258 23.50 18.93 12.21
CA PRO A 258 23.08 17.55 11.95
C PRO A 258 22.83 17.28 10.47
N LEU A 259 22.26 18.24 9.73
CA LEU A 259 22.05 18.16 8.28
C LEU A 259 23.38 18.17 7.50
N GLY A 260 24.33 19.02 7.91
CA GLY A 260 25.67 19.06 7.32
C GLY A 260 26.44 17.75 7.50
N LEU A 261 26.40 17.17 8.71
CA LEU A 261 27.14 15.95 9.04
C LEU A 261 26.44 14.68 8.52
N HIS A 262 25.11 14.66 8.43
CA HIS A 262 24.34 13.68 7.66
C HIS A 262 24.76 13.67 6.17
N THR A 263 24.94 14.85 5.57
CA THR A 263 25.43 14.98 4.19
C THR A 263 26.86 14.43 4.05
N LEU A 264 27.74 14.72 5.02
CA LEU A 264 29.11 14.24 5.05
C LEU A 264 29.21 12.70 5.14
N ASP A 265 28.45 12.07 6.03
CA ASP A 265 28.41 10.60 6.18
C ASP A 265 27.95 9.92 4.87
N LEU A 266 26.88 10.43 4.25
CA LEU A 266 26.42 9.92 2.97
C LEU A 266 27.45 10.09 1.84
N LEU A 267 28.23 11.17 1.82
CA LEU A 267 29.33 11.33 0.86
C LEU A 267 30.46 10.32 1.09
N ILE A 268 30.84 10.07 2.35
CA ILE A 268 31.86 9.07 2.71
C ILE A 268 31.40 7.66 2.29
N CYS A 269 30.17 7.28 2.67
CA CYS A 269 29.56 6.01 2.28
C CYS A 269 29.42 5.88 0.76
N GLY A 270 29.09 6.99 0.08
CA GLY A 270 29.01 7.08 -1.36
C GLY A 270 30.33 6.74 -2.05
N ILE A 271 31.45 7.32 -1.59
CA ILE A 271 32.80 7.07 -2.14
C ILE A 271 33.16 5.57 -2.04
N ALA A 272 32.87 4.93 -0.90
CA ALA A 272 33.12 3.51 -0.70
C ALA A 272 32.26 2.64 -1.64
N VAL A 273 30.95 2.89 -1.70
CA VAL A 273 30.02 2.07 -2.50
C VAL A 273 30.20 2.28 -4.02
N PHE A 274 30.59 3.48 -4.48
CA PHE A 274 30.67 3.80 -5.92
C PHE A 274 31.61 2.90 -6.71
N LYS A 275 32.72 2.45 -6.10
CA LYS A 275 33.73 1.57 -6.74
C LYS A 275 33.37 0.07 -6.73
N GLY A 276 32.21 -0.32 -6.24
CA GLY A 276 31.83 -1.73 -6.15
C GLY A 276 32.35 -2.41 -4.90
N VAL A 277 32.29 -3.75 -4.92
CA VAL A 277 32.83 -4.62 -3.86
C VAL A 277 34.24 -4.20 -3.46
N LYS A 278 35.12 -3.85 -4.41
CA LYS A 278 36.48 -3.37 -4.15
C LYS A 278 36.55 -2.07 -3.32
N GLY A 279 35.59 -1.17 -3.45
CA GLY A 279 35.55 0.07 -2.66
C GLY A 279 35.06 -0.17 -1.23
N ILE A 280 34.03 -1.01 -1.08
CA ILE A 280 33.49 -1.50 0.20
C ILE A 280 34.57 -2.29 0.95
N GLU A 281 35.28 -3.17 0.25
CA GLU A 281 36.38 -3.99 0.76
C GLU A 281 37.53 -3.13 1.29
N ILE A 282 37.98 -2.12 0.54
CA ILE A 282 39.03 -1.18 0.97
C ILE A 282 38.59 -0.38 2.20
N ALA A 283 37.38 0.16 2.21
CA ALA A 283 36.87 0.95 3.34
C ALA A 283 36.78 0.11 4.62
N ASN A 284 36.08 -1.03 4.58
CA ASN A 284 35.86 -1.86 5.76
C ASN A 284 37.14 -2.54 6.26
N SER A 285 38.07 -2.93 5.36
CA SER A 285 39.37 -3.49 5.75
C SER A 285 40.31 -2.48 6.41
N CYS A 286 40.01 -1.18 6.33
CA CYS A 286 40.68 -0.15 7.11
C CYS A 286 39.91 0.18 8.39
N MET A 287 38.62 0.48 8.27
CA MET A 287 37.82 1.04 9.36
C MET A 287 37.50 0.02 10.45
N VAL A 288 37.14 -1.22 10.10
CA VAL A 288 36.74 -2.25 11.09
C VAL A 288 37.93 -2.71 11.95
N PRO A 289 39.14 -2.96 11.41
CA PRO A 289 40.32 -3.23 12.24
C PRO A 289 40.67 -2.07 13.19
N VAL A 290 40.57 -0.81 12.74
CA VAL A 290 40.83 0.36 13.61
C VAL A 290 39.78 0.48 14.71
N GLN A 291 38.49 0.31 14.38
CA GLN A 291 37.39 0.27 15.34
C GLN A 291 37.62 -0.82 16.41
N LEU A 292 37.94 -2.05 16.01
CA LEU A 292 38.23 -3.16 16.94
C LEU A 292 39.49 -2.89 17.78
N THR A 293 40.52 -2.28 17.20
CA THR A 293 41.75 -1.90 17.93
C THR A 293 41.45 -0.84 19.00
N ILE A 294 40.59 0.15 18.69
CA ILE A 294 40.14 1.13 19.67
C ILE A 294 39.35 0.42 20.78
N VAL A 295 38.32 -0.38 20.45
CA VAL A 295 37.52 -1.11 21.45
C VAL A 295 38.39 -1.96 22.38
N ILE A 296 39.33 -2.74 21.85
CA ILE A 296 40.18 -3.63 22.65
C ILE A 296 41.15 -2.83 23.54
N SER A 297 41.74 -1.74 23.03
CA SER A 297 42.66 -0.90 23.82
C SER A 297 41.95 -0.08 24.89
N THR A 298 40.78 0.51 24.60
CA THR A 298 39.97 1.22 25.59
C THR A 298 39.34 0.28 26.61
N PHE A 299 38.96 -0.95 26.22
CA PHE A 299 38.56 -2.00 27.14
C PHE A 299 39.70 -2.37 28.11
N TYR A 300 40.90 -2.70 27.61
CA TYR A 300 42.05 -3.01 28.46
C TYR A 300 42.40 -1.86 29.41
N TRP A 301 42.37 -0.61 28.92
CA TRP A 301 42.53 0.58 29.75
C TRP A 301 41.45 0.68 30.84
N SER A 302 40.17 0.45 30.51
CA SER A 302 39.07 0.54 31.48
C SER A 302 39.17 -0.49 32.61
N LEU A 303 39.68 -1.70 32.34
CA LEU A 303 39.95 -2.73 33.35
C LEU A 303 41.10 -2.35 34.30
N SER A 304 42.02 -1.49 33.86
CA SER A 304 43.16 -1.03 34.66
C SER A 304 42.82 0.08 35.66
N ARG A 305 41.55 0.50 35.74
CA ARG A 305 41.08 1.59 36.60
C ARG A 305 40.70 1.09 38.00
N GLU A 306 41.05 1.87 39.02
CA GLU A 306 40.56 1.66 40.39
C GLU A 306 39.02 1.75 40.44
N TYR A 307 38.39 0.86 41.21
CA TYR A 307 36.92 0.61 41.28
C TYR A 307 36.25 0.11 39.99
N ALA A 308 37.00 -0.24 38.93
CA ALA A 308 36.43 -0.90 37.74
C ALA A 308 35.74 -2.23 38.08
N ASP A 309 36.26 -2.94 39.08
CA ASP A 309 35.71 -4.21 39.56
C ASP A 309 34.29 -4.06 40.13
N VAL A 310 33.94 -2.90 40.71
CA VAL A 310 32.60 -2.61 41.23
C VAL A 310 31.57 -2.61 40.10
N GLY A 311 31.87 -1.94 38.98
CA GLY A 311 31.00 -1.91 37.80
C GLY A 311 30.86 -3.29 37.14
N ILE A 312 31.95 -4.07 37.09
CA ILE A 312 31.95 -5.43 36.53
C ILE A 312 31.15 -6.40 37.41
N LYS A 313 31.34 -6.35 38.75
CA LYS A 313 30.56 -7.13 39.72
C LYS A 313 29.08 -6.79 39.64
N PHE A 314 28.73 -5.51 39.45
CA PHE A 314 27.35 -5.09 39.25
C PHE A 314 26.76 -5.65 37.95
N MET A 315 27.49 -5.57 36.83
CA MET A 315 27.01 -6.05 35.52
C MET A 315 26.72 -7.56 35.48
N PHE A 316 27.36 -8.35 36.36
CA PHE A 316 27.11 -9.79 36.53
C PHE A 316 26.27 -10.16 37.77
N ALA A 317 25.70 -9.18 38.48
CA ALA A 317 24.83 -9.43 39.63
C ALA A 317 23.45 -9.95 39.17
N LEU A 318 23.18 -11.23 39.38
CA LEU A 318 21.92 -11.87 38.99
C LEU A 318 20.75 -11.45 39.89
N ASP A 319 19.85 -10.62 39.35
CA ASP A 319 18.53 -10.37 39.94
C ASP A 319 17.49 -11.36 39.41
N TRP A 320 17.19 -12.38 40.24
CA TRP A 320 16.20 -13.40 39.93
C TRP A 320 14.75 -12.88 39.84
N ALA A 321 14.44 -11.71 40.42
CA ALA A 321 13.12 -11.10 40.31
C ALA A 321 12.94 -10.37 38.96
N MET A 322 14.01 -9.86 38.36
CA MET A 322 13.96 -9.28 37.01
C MET A 322 13.70 -10.34 35.92
N LEU A 323 14.06 -11.61 36.16
CA LEU A 323 13.66 -12.73 35.28
C LEU A 323 12.16 -13.06 35.31
N ALA A 324 11.38 -12.46 36.22
CA ALA A 324 9.91 -12.52 36.19
C ALA A 324 9.29 -11.36 35.39
N ASN A 325 10.07 -10.39 34.91
CA ASN A 325 9.58 -9.22 34.17
C ASN A 325 9.65 -9.48 32.64
N PRO A 326 8.51 -9.57 31.91
CA PRO A 326 8.52 -9.80 30.46
C PRO A 326 9.28 -8.73 29.67
N GLN A 327 9.34 -7.50 30.18
CA GLN A 327 10.03 -6.39 29.50
C GLN A 327 11.55 -6.65 29.33
N VAL A 328 12.19 -7.38 30.26
CA VAL A 328 13.62 -7.72 30.15
C VAL A 328 13.89 -8.59 28.93
N TYR A 329 13.04 -9.59 28.68
CA TYR A 329 13.12 -10.45 27.50
C TYR A 329 12.80 -9.68 26.22
N VAL A 330 11.86 -8.74 26.27
CA VAL A 330 11.47 -7.91 25.12
C VAL A 330 12.61 -6.98 24.72
N GLU A 331 13.20 -6.25 25.66
CA GLU A 331 14.32 -5.35 25.38
C GLU A 331 15.55 -6.13 24.89
N ALA A 332 15.87 -7.28 25.48
CA ALA A 332 16.97 -8.14 25.04
C ALA A 332 16.75 -8.71 23.62
N ALA A 333 15.54 -9.19 23.31
CA ALA A 333 15.22 -9.74 21.99
C ALA A 333 15.20 -8.65 20.90
N CYS A 334 14.62 -7.48 21.20
CA CYS A 334 14.68 -6.31 20.32
C CYS A 334 16.14 -5.88 20.09
N GLN A 335 16.96 -5.77 21.13
CA GLN A 335 18.37 -5.38 21.00
C GLN A 335 19.15 -6.38 20.12
N ASN A 336 19.02 -7.68 20.38
CA ASN A 336 19.66 -8.72 19.58
C ASN A 336 19.23 -8.68 18.10
N ALA A 337 17.95 -8.40 17.80
CA ALA A 337 17.47 -8.25 16.42
C ALA A 337 17.99 -6.97 15.74
N PHE A 338 18.11 -5.86 16.48
CA PHE A 338 18.67 -4.60 15.99
C PHE A 338 20.16 -4.71 15.67
N ASP A 339 20.93 -5.33 16.56
CA ASP A 339 22.39 -5.42 16.49
C ASP A 339 22.85 -6.48 15.47
N THR A 340 22.17 -7.62 15.37
CA THR A 340 22.52 -8.69 14.40
C THR A 340 21.99 -8.46 12.98
N ALA A 341 21.39 -7.29 12.71
CA ALA A 341 20.75 -6.94 11.44
C ALA A 341 19.66 -7.94 10.95
N ALA A 342 19.00 -8.63 11.89
CA ALA A 342 18.05 -9.69 11.58
C ALA A 342 16.83 -9.16 10.78
N GLY A 343 16.44 -9.89 9.74
CA GLY A 343 15.31 -9.50 8.87
C GLY A 343 15.55 -8.30 7.95
N MET A 344 16.70 -7.61 8.01
CA MET A 344 16.97 -6.39 7.22
C MET A 344 17.20 -6.64 5.71
N GLY A 345 17.43 -7.89 5.30
CA GLY A 345 17.85 -8.22 3.92
C GLY A 345 19.28 -7.78 3.58
N LEU A 346 19.98 -7.07 4.48
CA LEU A 346 21.37 -6.62 4.32
C LEU A 346 22.30 -7.79 3.97
N PHE A 347 22.27 -8.88 4.75
CA PHE A 347 23.04 -10.07 4.44
C PHE A 347 22.61 -10.79 3.16
N SER A 348 21.38 -10.61 2.66
CA SER A 348 20.98 -11.12 1.34
C SER A 348 21.67 -10.36 0.19
N ALA A 349 21.87 -9.04 0.34
CA ALA A 349 22.63 -8.25 -0.62
C ALA A 349 24.12 -8.60 -0.63
N TYR A 350 24.73 -8.87 0.53
CA TYR A 350 26.11 -9.35 0.62
C TYR A 350 26.26 -10.81 0.14
N ALA A 351 25.28 -11.68 0.42
CA ALA A 351 25.26 -13.06 -0.08
C ALA A 351 25.17 -13.14 -1.62
N ALA A 352 24.68 -12.10 -2.30
CA ALA A 352 24.74 -11.99 -3.77
C ALA A 352 26.17 -11.84 -4.34
N TYR A 353 27.19 -11.75 -3.47
CA TYR A 353 28.62 -11.77 -3.81
C TYR A 353 29.35 -13.03 -3.29
N PHE A 354 28.62 -13.98 -2.67
CA PHE A 354 29.19 -15.24 -2.16
C PHE A 354 29.34 -16.25 -3.31
N THR A 355 30.40 -17.05 -3.27
CA THR A 355 30.57 -18.23 -4.14
C THR A 355 30.03 -19.49 -3.45
N ARG A 356 29.90 -20.61 -4.17
CA ARG A 356 29.56 -21.90 -3.55
C ARG A 356 30.58 -22.37 -2.50
N GLN A 357 31.81 -21.84 -2.49
CA GLN A 357 32.84 -22.09 -1.47
C GLN A 357 32.78 -21.11 -0.28
N THR A 358 31.97 -20.04 -0.39
CA THR A 358 31.84 -18.99 0.63
C THR A 358 30.75 -19.40 1.63
N GLY A 359 31.15 -20.08 2.71
CA GLY A 359 30.22 -20.76 3.62
C GLY A 359 29.18 -19.86 4.30
N ALA A 360 27.96 -19.86 3.77
CA ALA A 360 26.85 -19.04 4.26
C ALA A 360 26.38 -19.43 5.67
N VAL A 361 26.40 -20.71 6.04
CA VAL A 361 26.08 -21.18 7.40
C VAL A 361 27.15 -20.73 8.37
N ARG A 362 28.43 -20.90 8.01
CA ARG A 362 29.56 -20.44 8.83
C ARG A 362 29.50 -18.92 9.07
N PHE A 363 29.29 -18.11 8.02
CA PHE A 363 29.15 -16.66 8.18
C PHE A 363 27.90 -16.27 8.98
N GLY A 364 26.73 -16.84 8.66
CA GLY A 364 25.47 -16.58 9.37
C GLY A 364 25.48 -16.98 10.85
N THR A 365 26.39 -17.89 11.26
CA THR A 365 26.59 -18.27 12.67
C THR A 365 27.64 -17.38 13.34
N LEU A 366 28.79 -17.16 12.71
CA LEU A 366 29.91 -16.44 13.33
C LEU A 366 29.65 -14.93 13.47
N LEU A 367 28.94 -14.29 12.54
CA LEU A 367 28.72 -12.84 12.55
C LEU A 367 27.91 -12.39 13.78
N PRO A 368 26.75 -13.00 14.12
CA PRO A 368 26.05 -12.72 15.38
C PRO A 368 26.89 -13.00 16.64
N MET A 369 27.70 -14.07 16.64
CA MET A 369 28.54 -14.41 17.79
C MET A 369 29.63 -13.35 18.05
N VAL A 370 30.34 -12.92 17.01
CA VAL A 370 31.35 -11.86 17.13
C VAL A 370 30.70 -10.53 17.50
N ASN A 371 29.53 -10.23 16.93
CA ASN A 371 28.76 -9.03 17.24
C ASN A 371 28.40 -8.92 18.72
N ASN A 372 27.84 -9.98 19.28
CA ASN A 372 27.37 -9.99 20.65
C ASN A 372 28.54 -10.06 21.65
N LEU A 373 29.68 -10.64 21.25
CA LEU A 373 30.94 -10.56 21.99
C LEU A 373 31.50 -9.12 22.05
N VAL A 374 31.51 -8.38 20.94
CA VAL A 374 31.92 -6.96 20.93
C VAL A 374 30.97 -6.13 21.79
N SER A 375 29.66 -6.39 21.72
CA SER A 375 28.66 -5.72 22.57
C SER A 375 28.92 -5.95 24.07
N LEU A 376 29.25 -7.19 24.46
CA LEU A 376 29.64 -7.52 25.83
C LEU A 376 30.93 -6.79 26.27
N ILE A 377 31.94 -6.72 25.40
CA ILE A 377 33.20 -6.01 25.66
C ILE A 377 32.94 -4.50 25.86
N CYS A 378 32.13 -3.87 25.00
CA CYS A 378 31.74 -2.46 25.16
C CYS A 378 30.88 -2.23 26.40
N GLY A 379 30.02 -3.19 26.76
CA GLY A 379 29.26 -3.21 28.01
C GLY A 379 30.20 -3.14 29.23
N LEU A 380 31.10 -4.12 29.35
CA LEU A 380 32.10 -4.17 30.42
C LEU A 380 32.96 -2.91 30.48
N MET A 381 33.41 -2.41 29.33
CA MET A 381 34.21 -1.19 29.21
C MET A 381 33.47 0.04 29.79
N LEU A 382 32.20 0.23 29.46
CA LEU A 382 31.43 1.37 29.97
C LEU A 382 31.04 1.18 31.44
N PHE A 383 30.62 -0.01 31.89
CA PHE A 383 30.36 -0.25 33.31
C PHE A 383 31.60 -0.02 34.18
N ALA A 384 32.77 -0.53 33.77
CA ALA A 384 34.04 -0.27 34.45
C ALA A 384 34.39 1.23 34.49
N THR A 385 34.31 1.92 33.35
CA THR A 385 34.68 3.34 33.23
C THR A 385 33.73 4.25 34.01
N VAL A 386 32.42 4.05 33.91
CA VAL A 386 31.40 4.90 34.55
C VAL A 386 31.45 4.75 36.07
N PHE A 387 31.51 3.52 36.60
CA PHE A 387 31.63 3.30 38.05
C PHE A 387 32.96 3.85 38.59
N SER A 388 34.08 3.58 37.91
CA SER A 388 35.38 4.12 38.30
C SER A 388 35.39 5.65 38.38
N ALA A 389 34.93 6.33 37.32
CA ALA A 389 34.92 7.78 37.26
C ALA A 389 33.97 8.43 38.29
N LEU A 390 32.76 7.87 38.48
CA LEU A 390 31.80 8.42 39.44
C LEU A 390 32.22 8.18 40.89
N ILE A 391 32.72 6.99 41.24
CA ILE A 391 33.20 6.70 42.61
C ILE A 391 34.41 7.57 42.97
N GLN A 392 35.37 7.73 42.05
CA GLN A 392 36.57 8.57 42.28
C GLN A 392 36.26 10.06 42.44
N THR A 393 35.21 10.57 41.79
CA THR A 393 34.95 12.02 41.73
C THR A 393 33.75 12.48 42.56
N GLN A 394 32.83 11.58 42.90
CA GLN A 394 31.68 11.82 43.77
C GLN A 394 31.46 10.62 44.70
N PRO A 395 32.36 10.38 45.69
CA PRO A 395 32.34 9.20 46.57
C PRO A 395 31.12 9.10 47.50
N THR A 396 30.22 10.09 47.48
CA THR A 396 28.91 10.07 48.14
C THR A 396 27.80 9.42 47.31
N LEU A 397 28.05 9.09 46.04
CA LEU A 397 27.07 8.39 45.18
C LEU A 397 26.97 6.90 45.55
N THR A 398 25.74 6.47 45.84
CA THR A 398 25.41 5.06 46.00
C THR A 398 25.27 4.36 44.65
N ILE A 399 25.45 3.03 44.61
CA ILE A 399 25.29 2.23 43.39
C ILE A 399 23.94 2.48 42.68
N PRO A 400 22.78 2.53 43.36
CA PRO A 400 21.51 2.87 42.70
C PRO A 400 21.50 4.25 42.02
N GLN A 401 22.23 5.24 42.53
CA GLN A 401 22.33 6.57 41.91
C GLN A 401 23.24 6.54 40.65
N ILE A 402 24.36 5.82 40.72
CA ILE A 402 25.21 5.55 39.54
C ILE A 402 24.41 4.82 38.45
N VAL A 403 23.60 3.83 38.84
CA VAL A 403 22.71 3.08 37.94
C VAL A 403 21.60 3.98 37.39
N THR A 404 21.08 4.92 38.18
CA THR A 404 20.09 5.92 37.71
C THR A 404 20.69 6.80 36.61
N ILE A 405 21.94 7.25 36.77
CA ILE A 405 22.68 7.98 35.74
C ILE A 405 22.84 7.14 34.47
N MET A 406 23.17 5.84 34.60
CA MET A 406 23.25 4.94 33.43
C MET A 406 21.90 4.61 32.77
N LYS A 407 20.79 4.77 33.50
CA LYS A 407 19.41 4.66 32.98
C LYS A 407 18.93 5.96 32.30
N GLU A 408 19.60 7.09 32.50
CA GLU A 408 19.08 8.40 32.09
C GLU A 408 18.92 8.53 30.56
N SER A 409 17.71 8.88 30.16
CA SER A 409 17.23 8.73 28.79
C SER A 409 16.77 10.06 28.20
N GLY A 410 17.71 10.76 27.56
CA GLY A 410 17.38 11.84 26.61
C GLY A 410 16.65 11.31 25.36
N PRO A 411 16.04 12.18 24.53
CA PRO A 411 15.37 11.79 23.29
C PRO A 411 16.28 10.94 22.37
N GLY A 412 15.77 9.82 21.87
CA GLY A 412 16.59 8.83 21.14
C GLY A 412 17.59 8.04 22.01
N SER A 413 17.39 8.03 23.34
CA SER A 413 18.28 7.43 24.35
C SER A 413 19.69 8.06 24.41
N THR A 414 19.80 9.33 24.03
CA THR A 414 21.06 10.09 23.87
C THR A 414 21.85 10.35 25.15
N GLY A 415 21.18 10.40 26.31
CA GLY A 415 21.73 10.88 27.58
C GLY A 415 23.08 10.30 27.99
N LEU A 416 23.19 8.98 28.16
CA LEU A 416 24.46 8.34 28.56
C LEU A 416 25.63 8.67 27.59
N THR A 417 25.35 8.73 26.29
CA THR A 417 26.38 8.84 25.25
C THR A 417 26.82 10.27 24.97
N PHE A 418 25.87 11.19 24.81
CA PHE A 418 26.14 12.56 24.36
C PHE A 418 26.06 13.61 25.49
N THR A 419 25.51 13.24 26.65
CA THR A 419 25.51 14.07 27.86
C THR A 419 26.55 13.57 28.87
N TRP A 420 26.50 12.29 29.28
CA TRP A 420 27.32 11.82 30.40
C TRP A 420 28.75 11.42 30.05
N ILE A 421 29.02 10.70 28.95
CA ILE A 421 30.41 10.33 28.59
C ILE A 421 31.36 11.53 28.46
N PRO A 422 30.99 12.66 27.80
CA PRO A 422 31.83 13.86 27.79
C PRO A 422 32.17 14.40 29.20
N VAL A 423 31.18 14.40 30.10
CA VAL A 423 31.28 14.88 31.50
C VAL A 423 32.08 13.94 32.40
N LEU A 424 32.08 12.63 32.11
CA LEU A 424 32.92 11.65 32.79
C LEU A 424 34.36 11.72 32.29
N MET A 425 34.57 12.03 31.01
CA MET A 425 35.89 12.14 30.39
C MET A 425 36.60 13.47 30.72
N SER A 426 35.89 14.60 30.86
CA SER A 426 36.51 15.87 31.29
C SER A 426 37.22 15.75 32.64
N ARG A 427 36.65 14.98 33.57
CA ARG A 427 37.22 14.67 34.89
C ARG A 427 38.53 13.87 34.85
N LEU A 428 38.92 13.32 33.70
CA LEU A 428 40.19 12.61 33.47
C LEU A 428 41.21 13.47 32.69
N GLY A 429 40.95 14.77 32.55
CA GLY A 429 41.87 15.75 31.96
C GLY A 429 42.28 15.41 30.52
N ILE A 430 43.56 15.63 30.18
CA ILE A 430 44.10 15.40 28.83
C ILE A 430 43.92 13.94 28.38
N ALA A 431 44.14 12.97 29.29
CA ALA A 431 43.93 11.55 28.98
C ALA A 431 42.45 11.26 28.67
N GLY A 432 41.53 11.81 29.47
CA GLY A 432 40.09 11.75 29.22
C GLY A 432 39.68 12.36 27.89
N ARG A 433 40.24 13.53 27.52
CA ARG A 433 39.98 14.16 26.22
C ARG A 433 40.41 13.28 25.03
N ILE A 434 41.58 12.64 25.13
CA ILE A 434 42.05 11.68 24.12
C ILE A 434 41.11 10.46 24.04
N LEU A 435 40.69 9.91 25.17
CA LEU A 435 39.78 8.77 25.23
C LEU A 435 38.38 9.11 24.70
N CYS A 436 37.87 10.31 24.98
CA CYS A 436 36.63 10.84 24.43
C CYS A 436 36.70 10.92 22.89
N ALA A 437 37.79 11.47 22.34
CA ALA A 437 38.02 11.51 20.91
C ALA A 437 38.10 10.10 20.30
N LEU A 438 38.84 9.17 20.90
CA LEU A 438 38.92 7.78 20.42
C LEU A 438 37.55 7.07 20.47
N PHE A 439 36.76 7.29 21.53
CA PHE A 439 35.40 6.75 21.67
C PHE A 439 34.46 7.25 20.58
N PHE A 440 34.40 8.56 20.33
CA PHE A 440 33.55 9.12 19.28
C PHE A 440 34.06 8.82 17.86
N LEU A 441 35.37 8.66 17.65
CA LEU A 441 35.94 8.15 16.40
C LEU A 441 35.51 6.68 16.16
N CYS A 442 35.57 5.84 17.18
CA CYS A 442 35.11 4.45 17.13
C CYS A 442 33.61 4.36 16.82
N LEU A 443 32.77 5.16 17.48
CA LEU A 443 31.34 5.29 17.16
C LEU A 443 31.11 5.78 15.71
N SER A 444 31.90 6.75 15.24
CA SER A 444 31.79 7.24 13.86
C SER A 444 32.12 6.15 12.85
N PHE A 445 33.18 5.35 13.09
CA PHE A 445 33.55 4.23 12.21
C PHE A 445 32.52 3.08 12.26
N ALA A 446 31.98 2.77 13.45
CA ALA A 446 30.86 1.84 13.61
C ALA A 446 29.62 2.29 12.80
N GLY A 447 29.34 3.60 12.82
CA GLY A 447 28.28 4.23 12.05
C GLY A 447 28.46 4.12 10.54
N VAL A 448 29.58 4.63 10.03
CA VAL A 448 29.92 4.63 8.59
C VAL A 448 29.95 3.22 8.00
N THR A 449 30.58 2.26 8.68
CA THR A 449 30.69 0.87 8.16
C THR A 449 29.33 0.19 8.05
N SER A 450 28.41 0.47 8.98
CA SER A 450 27.01 0.05 8.88
C SER A 450 26.27 0.77 7.74
N MET A 451 26.47 2.09 7.58
CA MET A 451 25.85 2.89 6.52
C MET A 451 26.31 2.48 5.11
N ILE A 452 27.57 2.11 4.91
CA ILE A 452 28.07 1.48 3.68
C ILE A 452 27.22 0.25 3.32
N GLY A 453 26.85 -0.55 4.32
CA GLY A 453 25.94 -1.68 4.17
C GLY A 453 24.54 -1.29 3.67
N TYR A 454 23.88 -0.32 4.32
CA TYR A 454 22.52 0.11 3.94
C TYR A 454 22.48 0.81 2.56
N ILE A 455 23.52 1.57 2.22
CA ILE A 455 23.66 2.19 0.89
C ILE A 455 23.94 1.12 -0.18
N GLU A 456 24.72 0.06 0.11
CA GLU A 456 24.89 -1.06 -0.82
C GLU A 456 23.61 -1.87 -1.00
N LEU A 457 22.87 -2.19 0.07
CA LEU A 457 21.57 -2.86 -0.02
C LEU A 457 20.61 -2.10 -0.95
N THR A 458 20.56 -0.77 -0.83
CA THR A 458 19.79 0.09 -1.73
C THR A 458 20.34 0.06 -3.16
N ALA A 459 21.64 0.33 -3.34
CA ALA A 459 22.25 0.39 -4.66
C ALA A 459 22.14 -0.95 -5.40
N ARG A 460 22.24 -2.08 -4.69
CA ARG A 460 22.03 -3.44 -5.20
C ARG A 460 20.59 -3.66 -5.62
N THR A 461 19.63 -3.32 -4.75
CA THR A 461 18.19 -3.35 -5.07
C THR A 461 17.88 -2.55 -6.34
N ILE A 462 18.55 -1.40 -6.57
CA ILE A 462 18.38 -0.59 -7.79
C ILE A 462 19.10 -1.22 -9.00
N GLN A 463 20.27 -1.87 -8.82
CA GLN A 463 21.00 -2.60 -9.87
C GLN A 463 20.20 -3.81 -10.39
N ASP A 464 19.53 -4.56 -9.52
CA ASP A 464 18.75 -5.75 -9.89
C ASP A 464 17.53 -5.42 -10.79
N PHE A 465 17.22 -4.13 -10.94
CA PHE A 465 16.23 -3.60 -11.87
C PHE A 465 16.82 -3.10 -13.21
N GLY A 466 18.09 -3.40 -13.48
CA GLY A 466 18.77 -3.09 -14.74
C GLY A 466 19.46 -1.72 -14.80
N VAL A 467 19.58 -1.02 -13.67
CA VAL A 467 20.26 0.28 -13.59
C VAL A 467 21.77 0.05 -13.43
N LYS A 468 22.60 0.72 -14.25
CA LYS A 468 24.07 0.66 -14.10
C LYS A 468 24.50 1.15 -12.72
N ARG A 469 25.45 0.46 -12.09
CA ARG A 469 25.87 0.68 -10.69
C ARG A 469 26.08 2.15 -10.31
N GLN A 470 26.81 2.93 -11.11
CA GLN A 470 27.10 4.34 -10.81
C GLN A 470 25.82 5.15 -10.58
N TYR A 471 24.82 5.01 -11.46
CA TYR A 471 23.52 5.68 -11.30
C TYR A 471 22.70 5.07 -10.17
N ALA A 472 22.84 3.77 -9.90
CA ALA A 472 22.17 3.09 -8.78
C ALA A 472 22.70 3.59 -7.42
N THR A 473 24.01 3.79 -7.28
CA THR A 473 24.62 4.38 -6.08
C THR A 473 24.25 5.86 -5.94
N ILE A 474 24.27 6.65 -7.01
CA ILE A 474 23.82 8.06 -6.96
C ILE A 474 22.33 8.14 -6.54
N ALA A 475 21.47 7.28 -7.10
CA ALA A 475 20.07 7.20 -6.70
C ALA A 475 19.89 6.73 -5.25
N ALA A 476 20.72 5.81 -4.76
CA ALA A 476 20.74 5.40 -3.36
C ALA A 476 21.01 6.60 -2.43
N LEU A 477 22.08 7.35 -2.71
CA LEU A 477 22.50 8.51 -1.92
C LEU A 477 21.45 9.62 -1.91
N ILE A 478 20.83 9.92 -3.07
CA ILE A 478 19.77 10.93 -3.16
C ILE A 478 18.54 10.52 -2.35
N VAL A 479 18.13 9.24 -2.40
CA VAL A 479 16.99 8.76 -1.61
C VAL A 479 17.31 8.76 -0.12
N SER A 480 18.48 8.28 0.30
CA SER A 480 18.89 8.29 1.71
C SER A 480 19.09 9.71 2.26
N PHE A 481 19.53 10.67 1.44
CA PHE A 481 19.58 12.08 1.83
C PHE A 481 18.17 12.64 2.06
N LEU A 482 17.30 12.58 1.04
CA LEU A 482 15.96 13.18 1.11
C LEU A 482 15.08 12.61 2.22
N VAL A 483 15.27 11.34 2.59
CA VAL A 483 14.54 10.70 3.70
C VAL A 483 15.19 10.95 5.06
N GLY A 484 16.51 11.18 5.10
CA GLY A 484 17.22 11.55 6.33
C GLY A 484 17.00 13.01 6.75
N VAL A 485 16.75 13.92 5.79
CA VAL A 485 16.51 15.35 6.03
C VAL A 485 15.46 15.63 7.13
N PRO A 486 14.24 15.05 7.13
CA PRO A 486 13.27 15.23 8.23
C PRO A 486 13.82 14.85 9.61
N SER A 487 14.58 13.75 9.69
CA SER A 487 15.20 13.25 10.93
C SER A 487 16.45 14.05 11.35
N ALA A 488 17.07 14.77 10.41
CA ALA A 488 18.13 15.74 10.68
C ALA A 488 17.60 17.11 11.14
N LEU A 489 16.31 17.40 10.91
CA LEU A 489 15.66 18.66 11.26
C LEU A 489 14.69 18.56 12.45
N SER A 490 14.27 17.35 12.85
CA SER A 490 13.45 17.11 14.04
C SER A 490 13.85 15.81 14.74
N ILE A 491 14.13 15.92 16.03
CA ILE A 491 14.45 14.77 16.89
C ILE A 491 13.23 13.88 17.13
N ASP A 492 12.02 14.45 17.15
CA ASP A 492 10.75 13.72 17.28
C ASP A 492 10.51 12.81 16.06
N VAL A 493 10.84 13.29 14.86
CA VAL A 493 10.79 12.52 13.61
C VAL A 493 11.83 11.40 13.63
N LEU A 494 13.05 11.67 14.11
CA LEU A 494 14.09 10.64 14.29
C LEU A 494 13.65 9.55 15.28
N GLN A 495 13.07 9.93 16.43
CA GLN A 495 12.51 8.99 17.41
C GLN A 495 11.38 8.15 16.82
N ASN A 496 10.45 8.78 16.08
CA ASN A 496 9.36 8.07 15.42
C ASN A 496 9.89 7.06 14.39
N GLN A 497 10.94 7.42 13.65
CA GLN A 497 11.54 6.49 12.69
C GLN A 497 12.23 5.30 13.39
N ASP A 498 13.02 5.48 14.47
CA ASP A 498 13.62 4.32 15.16
C ASP A 498 12.55 3.40 15.79
N PHE A 499 11.48 4.00 16.32
CA PHE A 499 10.32 3.28 16.87
C PHE A 499 9.58 2.45 15.79
N VAL A 500 9.15 3.09 14.70
CA VAL A 500 8.41 2.44 13.60
C VAL A 500 9.24 1.38 12.91
N TRP A 501 10.51 1.67 12.60
CA TRP A 501 11.36 0.72 11.89
C TRP A 501 11.75 -0.48 12.75
N GLY A 502 11.85 -0.34 14.07
CA GLY A 502 11.97 -1.48 14.98
C GLY A 502 10.87 -2.53 14.79
N PHE A 503 9.60 -2.09 14.72
CA PHE A 503 8.46 -2.97 14.47
C PHE A 503 8.47 -3.57 13.05
N ALA A 504 8.81 -2.77 12.03
CA ALA A 504 8.85 -3.22 10.64
C ALA A 504 9.90 -4.34 10.40
N LEU A 505 11.01 -4.32 11.13
CA LEU A 505 12.06 -5.35 11.07
C LEU A 505 11.55 -6.72 11.55
N MET A 506 10.74 -6.74 12.61
CA MET A 506 10.17 -7.99 13.16
C MET A 506 9.19 -8.63 12.17
N ILE A 507 8.36 -7.82 11.50
CA ILE A 507 7.49 -8.27 10.40
C ILE A 507 8.32 -8.80 9.22
N SER A 508 9.44 -8.16 8.89
CA SER A 508 10.36 -8.65 7.85
C SER A 508 10.96 -10.02 8.22
N GLY A 509 11.41 -10.19 9.47
CA GLY A 509 11.87 -11.49 10.00
C GLY A 509 10.81 -12.59 9.90
N LEU A 510 9.56 -12.29 10.26
CA LEU A 510 8.42 -13.20 10.06
C LEU A 510 8.20 -13.54 8.58
N CYS A 511 8.34 -12.59 7.65
CA CYS A 511 8.24 -12.86 6.22
C CYS A 511 9.30 -13.86 5.72
N TYR A 512 10.54 -13.76 6.21
CA TYR A 512 11.59 -14.74 5.92
C TYR A 512 11.25 -16.14 6.47
N CYS A 513 10.72 -16.23 7.70
CA CYS A 513 10.29 -17.50 8.29
C CYS A 513 9.14 -18.14 7.47
N VAL A 514 8.12 -17.36 7.11
CA VAL A 514 6.99 -17.79 6.28
C VAL A 514 7.44 -18.27 4.89
N LEU A 515 8.46 -17.64 4.29
CA LEU A 515 9.04 -18.07 3.01
C LEU A 515 9.67 -19.48 3.13
N VAL A 516 10.49 -19.71 4.16
CA VAL A 516 11.11 -21.02 4.44
C VAL A 516 10.06 -22.09 4.74
N ILE A 517 9.06 -21.77 5.58
CA ILE A 517 7.92 -22.64 5.88
C ILE A 517 7.18 -23.02 4.59
N ARG A 518 6.87 -22.04 3.73
CA ARG A 518 6.11 -22.24 2.49
C ARG A 518 6.89 -23.02 1.42
N TYR A 519 8.22 -23.01 1.44
CA TYR A 519 9.09 -23.79 0.55
C TYR A 519 9.28 -25.26 1.00
N ASN A 520 8.90 -25.61 2.24
CA ASN A 520 9.31 -26.79 3.01
C ASN A 520 10.70 -26.61 3.68
N PRO A 521 10.76 -26.43 5.02
CA PRO A 521 12.00 -26.24 5.78
C PRO A 521 13.00 -27.39 5.69
N VAL A 522 12.52 -28.64 5.57
CA VAL A 522 13.39 -29.82 5.43
C VAL A 522 14.07 -29.81 4.07
N LYS A 523 13.33 -29.47 3.01
CA LYS A 523 13.88 -29.31 1.65
C LYS A 523 14.82 -28.10 1.56
N TYR A 524 14.48 -26.98 2.20
CA TYR A 524 15.34 -25.80 2.28
C TYR A 524 16.69 -26.14 2.94
N ARG A 525 16.64 -26.67 4.17
CA ARG A 525 17.84 -27.06 4.93
C ARG A 525 18.74 -28.02 4.16
N ARG A 526 18.16 -29.03 3.49
CA ARG A 526 18.92 -30.04 2.74
C ARG A 526 19.46 -29.42 1.44
N VAL A 527 18.57 -29.12 0.49
CA VAL A 527 18.93 -28.83 -0.91
C VAL A 527 19.51 -27.42 -1.10
N ILE A 528 18.92 -26.41 -0.46
CA ILE A 528 19.29 -25.00 -0.68
C ILE A 528 20.49 -24.58 0.17
N VAL A 529 20.71 -25.24 1.32
CA VAL A 529 21.81 -24.91 2.25
C VAL A 529 22.89 -25.99 2.25
N ASN A 530 22.60 -27.18 2.78
CA ASN A 530 23.63 -28.18 3.09
C ASN A 530 24.23 -28.88 1.85
N ASP A 531 23.48 -28.98 0.76
CA ASP A 531 23.91 -29.65 -0.48
C ASP A 531 24.48 -28.64 -1.50
N PHE A 532 24.14 -27.35 -1.39
CA PHE A 532 24.60 -26.29 -2.30
C PHE A 532 25.98 -25.72 -1.93
N GLY A 533 26.29 -25.67 -0.63
CA GLY A 533 27.54 -25.11 -0.07
C GLY A 533 28.70 -26.11 -0.05
N LEU A 534 29.79 -25.78 -0.74
CA LEU A 534 31.02 -26.55 -0.78
C LEU A 534 31.91 -26.20 0.43
N LYS A 535 32.22 -27.19 1.26
CA LYS A 535 33.06 -27.07 2.48
C LYS A 535 32.49 -26.11 3.56
N ASP A 536 31.19 -25.81 3.53
CA ASP A 536 30.50 -25.06 4.58
C ASP A 536 30.12 -25.93 5.79
N TRP A 537 29.73 -25.30 6.90
CA TRP A 537 29.12 -25.96 8.05
C TRP A 537 27.71 -26.47 7.67
N LYS A 538 27.38 -27.71 8.05
CA LYS A 538 26.04 -28.26 7.81
C LYS A 538 25.07 -27.76 8.87
N LEU A 539 24.03 -27.05 8.44
CA LEU A 539 22.96 -26.53 9.27
C LEU A 539 22.27 -27.70 10.02
N PRO A 540 22.16 -27.67 11.37
CA PRO A 540 21.66 -28.80 12.17
C PRO A 540 20.14 -28.97 12.06
N PHE A 541 19.59 -30.09 12.52
CA PHE A 541 18.13 -30.32 12.47
C PHE A 541 17.35 -29.34 13.37
N ILE A 542 17.91 -28.97 14.53
CA ILE A 542 17.29 -28.04 15.48
C ILE A 542 16.95 -26.67 14.86
N TRP A 543 17.67 -26.24 13.81
CA TRP A 543 17.33 -25.02 13.07
C TRP A 543 15.91 -25.06 12.49
N ILE A 544 15.38 -26.23 12.14
CA ILE A 544 13.98 -26.36 11.68
C ILE A 544 13.01 -26.03 12.83
N ILE A 545 13.29 -26.48 14.05
CA ILE A 545 12.48 -26.17 15.23
C ILE A 545 12.53 -24.65 15.51
N LEU A 546 13.70 -24.04 15.36
CA LEU A 546 13.89 -22.60 15.51
C LEU A 546 13.11 -21.79 14.46
N ILE A 547 13.28 -22.07 13.16
CA ILE A 547 12.69 -21.25 12.08
C ILE A 547 11.17 -21.48 11.88
N VAL A 548 10.64 -22.63 12.31
CA VAL A 548 9.22 -22.99 12.17
C VAL A 548 8.41 -22.68 13.43
N GLY A 549 9.00 -22.89 14.61
CA GLY A 549 8.34 -22.74 15.90
C GLY A 549 8.81 -21.53 16.68
N VAL A 550 10.08 -21.54 17.11
CA VAL A 550 10.59 -20.60 18.12
C VAL A 550 10.61 -19.15 17.62
N VAL A 551 11.31 -18.86 16.51
CA VAL A 551 11.44 -17.49 15.98
C VAL A 551 10.09 -16.89 15.57
N PRO A 552 9.15 -17.64 14.94
CA PRO A 552 7.79 -17.14 14.74
C PRO A 552 7.02 -16.86 16.04
N LEU A 553 7.15 -17.71 17.06
CA LEU A 553 6.50 -17.53 18.36
C LEU A 553 7.06 -16.32 19.11
N GLU A 554 8.38 -16.15 19.12
CA GLU A 554 9.08 -14.98 19.68
C GLU A 554 8.60 -13.69 19.00
N ALA A 555 8.68 -13.63 17.66
CA ALA A 555 8.31 -12.42 16.93
C ALA A 555 6.81 -12.06 17.09
N VAL A 556 5.91 -13.05 17.12
CA VAL A 556 4.48 -12.81 17.41
C VAL A 556 4.28 -12.38 18.85
N GLY A 557 4.91 -13.03 19.83
CA GLY A 557 4.82 -12.68 21.25
C GLY A 557 5.29 -11.26 21.54
N LEU A 558 6.43 -10.87 20.95
CA LEU A 558 6.99 -9.52 21.04
C LEU A 558 6.08 -8.47 20.36
N ILE A 559 5.49 -8.79 19.20
CA ILE A 559 4.49 -7.92 18.53
C ILE A 559 3.25 -7.73 19.39
N CYS A 560 2.72 -8.81 19.99
CA CYS A 560 1.57 -8.75 20.88
C CYS A 560 1.88 -7.98 22.18
N TRP A 561 3.07 -8.15 22.76
CA TRP A 561 3.50 -7.41 23.95
C TRP A 561 3.70 -5.92 23.66
N TRP A 562 4.32 -5.57 22.53
CA TRP A 562 4.47 -4.18 22.09
C TRP A 562 3.10 -3.51 21.88
N ALA A 563 2.16 -4.20 21.22
CA ALA A 563 0.80 -3.70 21.05
C ALA A 563 0.08 -3.52 22.40
N TYR A 564 0.24 -4.47 23.32
CA TYR A 564 -0.27 -4.37 24.69
C TYR A 564 0.31 -3.16 25.44
N GLN A 565 1.64 -2.95 25.41
CA GLN A 565 2.26 -1.80 26.09
C GLN A 565 1.76 -0.46 25.53
N ASN A 566 1.62 -0.34 24.20
CA ASN A 566 1.06 0.86 23.59
C ASN A 566 -0.38 1.12 24.05
N ILE A 567 -1.23 0.09 24.04
CA ILE A 567 -2.65 0.21 24.43
C ILE A 567 -2.82 0.47 25.94
N ALA A 568 -1.95 -0.11 26.78
CA ALA A 568 -2.05 -0.05 28.24
C ALA A 568 -1.37 1.19 28.88
N PHE A 569 -0.33 1.76 28.24
CA PHE A 569 0.45 2.86 28.81
C PHE A 569 0.38 4.18 28.03
N ILE A 570 -0.15 4.20 26.80
CA ILE A 570 -0.35 5.43 26.02
C ILE A 570 -1.86 5.66 25.84
N ASN A 571 -2.45 6.48 26.71
CA ASN A 571 -3.90 6.77 26.67
C ASN A 571 -4.42 7.26 25.30
N ASP A 572 -3.56 7.91 24.51
CA ASP A 572 -3.84 8.46 23.19
C ASP A 572 -3.50 7.50 22.01
N TRP A 573 -3.28 6.20 22.26
CA TRP A 573 -2.76 5.24 21.25
C TRP A 573 -3.56 5.17 19.94
N TYR A 574 -4.84 5.54 19.97
CA TYR A 574 -5.77 5.54 18.85
C TYR A 574 -5.75 6.84 18.02
N LEU A 575 -5.17 7.93 18.56
CA LEU A 575 -5.01 9.20 17.83
C LEU A 575 -3.80 9.14 16.91
N ILE A 576 -3.88 9.79 15.75
CA ILE A 576 -2.76 9.89 14.79
C ILE A 576 -1.75 10.93 15.30
N ARG A 577 -0.91 10.50 16.26
CA ARG A 577 0.23 11.26 16.78
C ARG A 577 1.55 10.62 16.36
N VAL A 578 2.61 11.42 16.32
CA VAL A 578 4.00 10.93 16.31
C VAL A 578 4.18 9.93 17.46
N GLN A 579 4.77 8.77 17.20
CA GLN A 579 4.94 7.62 18.12
C GLN A 579 3.64 6.88 18.53
N SER A 580 2.53 7.02 17.79
CA SER A 580 1.27 6.28 18.08
C SER A 580 1.16 4.91 17.39
N LEU A 581 0.49 3.95 18.06
CA LEU A 581 0.10 2.66 17.47
C LEU A 581 -0.67 2.85 16.15
N MET A 582 -1.57 3.85 16.10
CA MET A 582 -2.34 4.20 14.91
C MET A 582 -1.44 4.62 13.74
N THR A 583 -0.42 5.47 13.96
CA THR A 583 0.55 5.82 12.89
C THR A 583 1.30 4.59 12.38
N THR A 584 1.81 3.73 13.26
CA THR A 584 2.54 2.51 12.85
C THR A 584 1.66 1.56 12.03
N PHE A 585 0.36 1.45 12.37
CA PHE A 585 -0.59 0.60 11.63
C PHE A 585 -0.93 1.16 10.23
N LEU A 586 -1.07 2.48 10.11
CA LEU A 586 -1.27 3.16 8.83
C LEU A 586 -0.06 2.99 7.90
N GLU A 587 1.16 3.04 8.43
CA GLU A 587 2.40 2.88 7.65
C GLU A 587 2.66 1.41 7.26
N ALA A 588 2.44 0.46 8.19
CA ALA A 588 2.72 -0.96 7.99
C ALA A 588 1.79 -1.65 6.98
N THR A 589 0.55 -1.19 6.82
CA THR A 589 -0.45 -1.85 5.94
C THR A 589 -0.22 -1.65 4.43
N GLY A 590 0.79 -0.89 4.02
CA GLY A 590 1.03 -0.51 2.63
C GLY A 590 1.76 -1.54 1.74
N LEU A 591 1.17 -2.73 1.50
CA LEU A 591 1.64 -3.75 0.55
C LEU A 591 0.77 -3.91 -0.72
N ARG A 592 1.41 -4.22 -1.86
CA ARG A 592 1.02 -3.83 -3.24
C ARG A 592 -0.05 -4.69 -3.94
N THR A 593 -0.87 -4.04 -4.80
CA THR A 593 -1.29 -4.61 -6.10
C THR A 593 -1.67 -3.53 -7.13
N GLY A 594 -1.48 -3.82 -8.43
CA GLY A 594 -2.07 -3.10 -9.59
C GLY A 594 -1.54 -1.69 -9.87
N PHE A 595 -1.69 -0.83 -8.87
CA PHE A 595 -1.20 0.53 -8.80
C PHE A 595 0.24 0.53 -8.26
N THR A 596 0.94 1.65 -8.42
CA THR A 596 2.35 1.82 -8.04
C THR A 596 2.57 1.63 -6.53
N TYR A 597 1.64 2.06 -5.67
CA TYR A 597 1.66 1.84 -4.23
C TYR A 597 0.25 1.62 -3.67
N SER A 598 0.15 1.02 -2.48
CA SER A 598 -1.13 0.58 -1.89
C SER A 598 -2.02 1.73 -1.48
N LEU A 599 -1.44 2.80 -0.93
CA LEU A 599 -2.18 4.04 -0.68
C LEU A 599 -2.64 4.65 -2.01
N GLY A 600 -1.90 4.46 -3.11
CA GLY A 600 -2.30 4.91 -4.45
C GLY A 600 -3.51 4.14 -4.99
N LEU A 601 -3.57 2.82 -4.78
CA LEU A 601 -4.79 2.02 -5.01
C LEU A 601 -5.95 2.50 -4.11
N ILE A 602 -5.70 2.66 -2.81
CA ILE A 602 -6.72 3.06 -1.83
C ILE A 602 -7.28 4.45 -2.15
N PHE A 603 -6.43 5.48 -2.34
CA PHE A 603 -6.85 6.82 -2.73
C PHE A 603 -7.50 6.84 -4.13
N SER A 604 -7.06 5.99 -5.07
CA SER A 604 -7.72 5.89 -6.37
C SER A 604 -9.14 5.34 -6.25
N CYS A 605 -9.36 4.31 -5.43
CA CYS A 605 -10.70 3.74 -5.18
C CYS A 605 -11.55 4.60 -4.25
N LEU A 606 -10.95 5.28 -3.26
CA LEU A 606 -11.63 6.28 -2.42
C LEU A 606 -12.10 7.47 -3.26
N GLY A 607 -11.32 7.91 -4.24
CA GLY A 607 -11.75 8.94 -5.20
C GLY A 607 -12.94 8.55 -6.08
N CYS A 608 -13.35 7.27 -6.09
CA CYS A 608 -14.58 6.82 -6.74
C CYS A 608 -15.82 6.91 -5.84
N VAL A 609 -15.67 7.13 -4.53
CA VAL A 609 -16.77 7.18 -3.55
C VAL A 609 -16.84 8.51 -2.80
N LEU A 610 -15.68 9.07 -2.41
CA LEU A 610 -15.53 10.37 -1.76
C LEU A 610 -15.75 11.52 -2.77
N GLY A 611 -16.91 11.53 -3.40
CA GLY A 611 -17.35 12.56 -4.32
C GLY A 611 -17.92 13.78 -3.61
N THR A 612 -18.59 14.64 -4.36
CA THR A 612 -19.30 15.76 -3.74
C THR A 612 -20.49 15.29 -2.90
N GLY A 613 -21.04 14.10 -3.18
CA GLY A 613 -22.18 13.51 -2.47
C GLY A 613 -22.07 13.55 -0.95
N ASN A 614 -20.90 13.19 -0.42
CA ASN A 614 -20.61 13.17 1.01
C ASN A 614 -20.70 14.57 1.64
N ILE A 615 -20.29 15.60 0.89
CA ILE A 615 -20.01 16.96 1.39
C ILE A 615 -21.27 17.84 1.38
N TRP A 616 -22.12 17.74 0.34
CA TRP A 616 -23.34 18.57 0.22
C TRP A 616 -24.64 17.80 0.04
N ARG A 617 -24.64 16.65 -0.66
CA ARG A 617 -25.87 15.86 -0.87
C ARG A 617 -26.31 15.20 0.45
N PHE A 618 -25.39 14.59 1.19
CA PHE A 618 -25.71 13.94 2.47
C PHE A 618 -26.28 14.90 3.52
N PRO A 619 -25.66 16.07 3.85
CA PRO A 619 -26.23 17.01 4.82
C PRO A 619 -27.59 17.59 4.40
N ARG A 620 -27.84 17.76 3.10
CA ARG A 620 -29.15 18.17 2.58
C ARG A 620 -30.18 17.04 2.72
N ILE A 621 -29.86 15.81 2.32
CA ILE A 621 -30.82 14.69 2.37
C ILE A 621 -31.22 14.37 3.82
N ILE A 622 -30.27 14.32 4.77
CA ILE A 622 -30.61 14.10 6.18
C ILE A 622 -31.47 15.23 6.77
N ALA A 623 -31.33 16.47 6.28
CA ALA A 623 -32.26 17.56 6.62
C ALA A 623 -33.64 17.37 5.95
N VAL A 624 -33.70 16.99 4.67
CA VAL A 624 -34.96 16.73 3.94
C VAL A 624 -35.75 15.55 4.51
N ALA A 625 -35.06 14.55 5.07
CA ALA A 625 -35.64 13.35 5.68
C ALA A 625 -35.84 13.46 7.20
N SER A 626 -35.53 14.60 7.84
CA SER A 626 -35.74 14.79 9.28
C SER A 626 -37.16 15.28 9.60
N SER A 627 -37.65 14.90 10.79
CA SER A 627 -38.78 15.60 11.41
C SER A 627 -38.31 16.82 12.19
N ASP A 628 -39.25 17.58 12.75
CA ASP A 628 -38.95 18.71 13.63
C ASP A 628 -38.32 18.31 14.97
N LYS A 629 -38.18 17.01 15.26
CA LYS A 629 -37.56 16.48 16.49
C LYS A 629 -36.10 16.01 16.31
N GLY A 630 -35.70 15.53 15.12
CA GLY A 630 -34.34 15.06 14.88
C GLY A 630 -34.15 14.14 13.67
N CYS A 631 -32.92 13.64 13.48
CA CYS A 631 -32.49 12.94 12.27
C CYS A 631 -32.04 11.47 12.44
N LEU A 632 -31.89 10.94 13.67
CA LEU A 632 -31.16 9.68 13.89
C LEU A 632 -31.77 8.47 13.19
N THR A 633 -33.10 8.42 13.05
CA THR A 633 -33.82 7.36 12.32
C THR A 633 -33.40 7.26 10.86
N PHE A 634 -33.14 8.39 10.18
CA PHE A 634 -32.60 8.38 8.82
C PHE A 634 -31.19 7.78 8.79
N ILE A 635 -30.31 8.18 9.72
CA ILE A 635 -28.94 7.66 9.80
C ILE A 635 -28.95 6.13 9.98
N LEU A 636 -29.81 5.62 10.87
CA LEU A 636 -29.94 4.18 11.10
C LEU A 636 -30.39 3.42 9.84
N VAL A 637 -31.42 3.91 9.14
CA VAL A 637 -31.91 3.29 7.89
C VAL A 637 -30.87 3.36 6.77
N TRP A 638 -30.17 4.49 6.63
CA TRP A 638 -29.08 4.66 5.67
C TRP A 638 -27.88 3.75 5.97
N VAL A 639 -27.55 3.51 7.25
CA VAL A 639 -26.54 2.52 7.65
C VAL A 639 -27.00 1.08 7.37
N VAL A 640 -28.29 0.75 7.45
CA VAL A 640 -28.79 -0.58 7.01
C VAL A 640 -28.53 -0.77 5.50
N PHE A 641 -28.91 0.19 4.66
CA PHE A 641 -28.68 0.13 3.21
C PHE A 641 -27.19 0.03 2.81
N LEU A 642 -26.25 0.48 3.65
CA LEU A 642 -24.82 0.27 3.41
C LEU A 642 -24.47 -1.23 3.36
N PHE A 643 -25.05 -2.03 4.27
CA PHE A 643 -24.79 -3.46 4.39
C PHE A 643 -25.72 -4.32 3.53
N THR A 644 -26.95 -3.88 3.26
CA THR A 644 -27.92 -4.65 2.47
C THR A 644 -27.84 -4.38 0.96
N TRP A 645 -27.57 -3.14 0.54
CA TRP A 645 -27.50 -2.74 -0.88
C TRP A 645 -26.06 -2.53 -1.35
N SER A 646 -25.35 -1.57 -0.75
CA SER A 646 -24.12 -1.00 -1.36
C SER A 646 -22.91 -1.94 -1.29
N ILE A 647 -22.53 -2.40 -0.10
CA ILE A 647 -21.42 -3.36 0.08
C ILE A 647 -21.55 -4.61 -0.81
N PRO A 648 -22.69 -5.34 -0.85
CA PRO A 648 -22.80 -6.55 -1.65
C PRO A 648 -22.74 -6.30 -3.16
N LEU A 649 -23.24 -5.16 -3.65
CA LEU A 649 -23.07 -4.75 -5.06
C LEU A 649 -21.62 -4.37 -5.38
N ILE A 650 -20.96 -3.57 -4.53
CA ILE A 650 -19.57 -3.16 -4.73
C ILE A 650 -18.60 -4.36 -4.70
N ILE A 651 -18.83 -5.34 -3.80
CA ILE A 651 -18.12 -6.62 -3.82
C ILE A 651 -18.37 -7.37 -5.15
N THR A 652 -19.59 -7.37 -5.66
CA THR A 652 -19.92 -7.99 -6.96
C THR A 652 -19.12 -7.32 -8.08
N GLU A 653 -19.15 -5.98 -8.17
CA GLU A 653 -18.40 -5.23 -9.18
C GLU A 653 -16.89 -5.45 -9.12
N TYR A 654 -16.29 -5.35 -7.92
CA TYR A 654 -14.84 -5.54 -7.73
C TYR A 654 -14.42 -6.98 -8.05
N THR A 655 -15.20 -7.99 -7.63
CA THR A 655 -14.87 -9.39 -7.92
C THR A 655 -15.03 -9.72 -9.40
N LEU A 656 -16.10 -9.22 -10.04
CA LEU A 656 -16.37 -9.43 -11.46
C LEU A 656 -15.31 -8.79 -12.35
N GLY A 657 -14.95 -7.52 -12.15
CA GLY A 657 -13.91 -6.84 -12.94
C GLY A 657 -12.52 -7.44 -12.75
N ARG A 658 -12.18 -7.86 -11.51
CA ARG A 658 -10.92 -8.56 -11.17
C ARG A 658 -10.79 -9.89 -11.91
N PHE A 659 -11.90 -10.60 -12.07
CA PHE A 659 -11.96 -11.89 -12.75
C PHE A 659 -11.97 -11.73 -14.28
N THR A 660 -12.82 -10.86 -14.82
CA THR A 660 -13.07 -10.73 -16.28
C THR A 660 -12.01 -9.89 -17.00
N ARG A 661 -11.31 -9.01 -16.27
CA ARG A 661 -10.30 -8.07 -16.79
C ARG A 661 -10.83 -7.11 -17.85
N GLY A 662 -12.08 -6.65 -17.73
CA GLY A 662 -12.68 -5.65 -18.61
C GLY A 662 -13.78 -4.84 -17.93
N SER A 663 -14.39 -3.97 -18.71
CA SER A 663 -15.61 -3.20 -18.43
C SER A 663 -16.82 -4.10 -18.11
N PRO A 664 -17.94 -3.52 -17.60
CA PRO A 664 -19.22 -4.23 -17.45
C PRO A 664 -19.67 -4.93 -18.73
N VAL A 665 -19.49 -4.31 -19.91
CA VAL A 665 -19.76 -4.90 -21.24
C VAL A 665 -19.06 -6.25 -21.41
N VAL A 666 -17.74 -6.28 -21.21
CA VAL A 666 -16.92 -7.51 -21.32
C VAL A 666 -17.30 -8.52 -20.24
N ALA A 667 -17.70 -8.07 -19.07
CA ALA A 667 -18.05 -8.94 -17.96
C ALA A 667 -19.36 -9.71 -18.20
N PHE A 668 -20.44 -9.01 -18.55
CA PHE A 668 -21.73 -9.64 -18.86
C PHE A 668 -21.62 -10.56 -20.09
N TYR A 669 -20.92 -10.11 -21.14
CA TYR A 669 -20.60 -10.94 -22.31
C TYR A 669 -19.88 -12.26 -21.93
N LYS A 670 -18.87 -12.22 -21.05
CA LYS A 670 -18.11 -13.41 -20.64
C LYS A 670 -18.88 -14.36 -19.71
N PHE A 671 -19.81 -13.85 -18.89
CA PHE A 671 -20.54 -14.65 -17.91
C PHE A 671 -21.84 -15.25 -18.45
N LEU A 672 -22.53 -14.54 -19.34
CA LEU A 672 -23.89 -14.88 -19.79
C LEU A 672 -23.96 -15.07 -21.32
N GLY A 673 -22.92 -14.68 -22.07
CA GLY A 673 -22.84 -14.81 -23.52
C GLY A 673 -23.29 -13.56 -24.28
N GLU A 674 -23.17 -13.62 -25.61
CA GLU A 674 -23.38 -12.51 -26.54
C GLU A 674 -24.73 -11.79 -26.36
N LYS A 675 -25.81 -12.54 -26.12
CA LYS A 675 -27.17 -12.01 -25.94
C LYS A 675 -27.33 -11.04 -24.75
N PHE A 676 -26.36 -10.99 -23.84
CA PHE A 676 -26.38 -10.12 -22.65
C PHE A 676 -25.33 -9.00 -22.71
N PHE A 677 -24.63 -8.83 -23.84
CA PHE A 677 -23.75 -7.69 -24.11
C PHE A 677 -24.43 -6.35 -23.78
N TRP A 678 -25.70 -6.17 -24.20
CA TRP A 678 -26.48 -4.95 -24.00
C TRP A 678 -26.69 -4.59 -22.53
N VAL A 679 -26.70 -5.57 -21.61
CA VAL A 679 -26.87 -5.33 -20.17
C VAL A 679 -25.63 -4.67 -19.59
N GLY A 680 -24.44 -5.14 -19.99
CA GLY A 680 -23.19 -4.47 -19.67
C GLY A 680 -23.04 -3.12 -20.37
N SER A 681 -23.62 -2.95 -21.57
CA SER A 681 -23.69 -1.65 -22.26
C SER A 681 -24.59 -0.66 -21.54
N TRP A 682 -25.73 -1.09 -21.01
CA TRP A 682 -26.65 -0.28 -20.20
C TRP A 682 -25.93 0.30 -18.99
N ILE A 683 -25.30 -0.56 -18.16
CA ILE A 683 -24.55 -0.14 -16.96
C ILE A 683 -23.51 0.94 -17.30
N THR A 684 -22.71 0.71 -18.36
CA THR A 684 -21.72 1.71 -18.80
C THR A 684 -22.38 2.99 -19.33
N ALA A 685 -23.48 2.90 -20.07
CA ALA A 685 -24.18 4.06 -20.63
C ALA A 685 -24.76 4.94 -19.52
N ILE A 686 -25.36 4.36 -18.48
CA ILE A 686 -25.86 5.10 -17.30
C ILE A 686 -24.73 5.89 -16.63
N ALA A 687 -23.60 5.25 -16.31
CA ALA A 687 -22.48 5.95 -15.69
C ALA A 687 -21.83 7.00 -16.61
N PHE A 688 -21.82 6.77 -17.92
CA PHE A 688 -21.42 7.78 -18.91
C PHE A 688 -22.37 9.00 -18.92
N LEU A 689 -23.68 8.78 -18.93
CA LEU A 689 -24.71 9.83 -18.93
C LEU A 689 -24.66 10.65 -17.63
N ILE A 690 -24.44 9.99 -16.48
CA ILE A 690 -24.19 10.65 -15.20
C ILE A 690 -22.96 11.56 -15.29
N SER A 691 -21.86 11.10 -15.88
CA SER A 691 -20.64 11.90 -16.04
C SER A 691 -20.84 13.17 -16.87
N ALA A 692 -21.77 13.15 -17.83
CA ALA A 692 -22.00 14.24 -18.76
C ALA A 692 -22.64 15.47 -18.09
N TYR A 693 -23.61 15.27 -17.18
CA TYR A 693 -24.17 16.38 -16.38
C TYR A 693 -23.36 16.64 -15.10
N PHE A 694 -22.77 15.61 -14.48
CA PHE A 694 -22.02 15.78 -13.23
C PHE A 694 -20.78 16.68 -13.41
N SER A 695 -20.11 16.61 -14.56
CA SER A 695 -18.98 17.51 -14.88
C SER A 695 -19.37 18.99 -14.94
N VAL A 696 -20.63 19.32 -15.23
CA VAL A 696 -21.18 20.69 -15.13
C VAL A 696 -21.25 21.12 -13.66
N VAL A 697 -21.73 20.26 -12.76
CA VAL A 697 -21.83 20.51 -11.32
C VAL A 697 -20.44 20.69 -10.68
N VAL A 698 -19.44 19.90 -11.10
CA VAL A 698 -18.04 20.11 -10.70
C VAL A 698 -17.53 21.47 -11.21
N GLY A 699 -17.98 21.89 -12.40
CA GLY A 699 -17.73 23.22 -12.92
C GLY A 699 -18.32 24.36 -12.07
N TRP A 700 -19.49 24.16 -11.46
CA TRP A 700 -20.06 25.12 -10.50
C TRP A 700 -19.16 25.28 -9.28
N CYS A 701 -18.59 24.18 -8.76
CA CYS A 701 -17.64 24.22 -7.65
C CYS A 701 -16.37 25.03 -7.98
N PHE A 702 -15.85 24.93 -9.21
CA PHE A 702 -14.71 25.74 -9.65
C PHE A 702 -15.06 27.25 -9.69
N TYR A 703 -16.25 27.62 -10.16
CA TYR A 703 -16.68 29.02 -10.20
C TYR A 703 -16.81 29.60 -8.78
N TYR A 704 -17.44 28.88 -7.86
CA TYR A 704 -17.59 29.34 -6.47
C TYR A 704 -16.26 29.35 -5.70
N LEU A 705 -15.31 28.48 -6.02
CA LEU A 705 -13.93 28.57 -5.56
C LEU A 705 -13.26 29.86 -6.06
N TYR A 706 -13.39 30.18 -7.36
CA TYR A 706 -12.88 31.42 -7.95
C TYR A 706 -13.48 32.67 -7.29
N VAL A 707 -14.81 32.71 -7.12
CA VAL A 707 -15.54 33.79 -6.41
C VAL A 707 -14.99 33.95 -4.99
N SER A 708 -14.94 32.86 -4.22
CA SER A 708 -14.46 32.87 -2.82
C SER A 708 -13.00 33.33 -2.69
N CYS A 709 -12.16 33.09 -3.70
CA CYS A 709 -10.75 33.50 -3.69
C CYS A 709 -10.50 34.93 -4.21
N THR A 710 -11.39 35.50 -5.03
CA THR A 710 -11.12 36.75 -5.76
C THR A 710 -11.99 37.93 -5.37
N TRP A 711 -13.17 37.70 -4.80
CA TRP A 711 -14.07 38.79 -4.42
C TRP A 711 -13.68 39.39 -3.06
N ALA A 712 -13.88 40.71 -2.91
CA ALA A 712 -13.54 41.43 -1.70
C ALA A 712 -14.34 40.93 -0.49
N GLU A 713 -15.61 40.60 -0.71
CA GLU A 713 -16.57 40.13 0.29
C GLU A 713 -17.41 38.97 -0.28
N LEU A 714 -18.05 38.20 0.60
CA LEU A 714 -19.01 37.14 0.24
C LEU A 714 -20.44 37.69 0.33
N PRO A 715 -21.42 37.14 -0.42
CA PRO A 715 -22.78 37.64 -0.38
C PRO A 715 -23.35 37.66 1.04
N SER A 716 -24.00 38.78 1.37
CA SER A 716 -24.48 39.09 2.70
C SER A 716 -25.88 38.54 2.98
N THR A 717 -26.68 38.32 1.93
CA THR A 717 -28.08 37.88 2.02
C THR A 717 -28.39 36.72 1.07
N GLU A 718 -29.46 35.97 1.37
CA GLU A 718 -29.91 34.85 0.55
C GLU A 718 -30.26 35.27 -0.90
N PRO A 719 -31.06 36.33 -1.16
CA PRO A 719 -31.40 36.72 -2.54
C PRO A 719 -30.17 37.16 -3.34
N GLU A 720 -29.23 37.84 -2.70
CA GLU A 720 -27.95 38.24 -3.31
C GLU A 720 -27.14 37.01 -3.75
N SER A 721 -27.09 35.94 -2.94
CA SER A 721 -26.42 34.70 -3.34
C SER A 721 -27.22 33.87 -4.35
N ARG A 722 -28.55 34.04 -4.40
CA ARG A 722 -29.43 33.43 -5.42
C ARG A 722 -29.21 34.08 -6.78
N ASP A 723 -29.16 35.41 -6.82
CA ASP A 723 -28.86 36.19 -8.03
C ASP A 723 -27.47 35.86 -8.58
N ILE A 724 -26.46 35.63 -7.74
CA ILE A 724 -25.14 35.16 -8.19
C ILE A 724 -25.25 33.81 -8.93
N PHE A 725 -26.03 32.85 -8.39
CA PHE A 725 -26.22 31.55 -9.03
C PHE A 725 -27.03 31.64 -10.34
N GLU A 726 -28.11 32.43 -10.36
CA GLU A 726 -28.93 32.63 -11.56
C GLU A 726 -28.17 33.36 -12.67
N ASN A 727 -27.40 34.40 -12.35
CA ASN A 727 -26.58 35.10 -13.34
C ASN A 727 -25.43 34.21 -13.85
N PHE A 728 -24.79 33.42 -13.00
CA PHE A 728 -23.79 32.44 -13.42
C PHE A 728 -24.40 31.40 -14.39
N THR A 729 -25.51 30.77 -14.02
CA THR A 729 -26.14 29.70 -14.83
C THR A 729 -26.72 30.19 -16.16
N ARG A 730 -27.07 31.48 -16.29
CA ARG A 730 -27.55 32.10 -17.54
C ARG A 730 -26.44 32.58 -18.49
N THR A 731 -25.16 32.35 -18.19
CA THR A 731 -24.01 32.81 -19.00
C THR A 731 -23.22 31.65 -19.62
N TYR A 732 -22.12 31.95 -20.33
CA TYR A 732 -21.21 30.94 -20.86
C TYR A 732 -20.34 30.26 -19.78
N TRP A 733 -20.34 30.76 -18.54
CA TRP A 733 -19.44 30.29 -17.49
C TRP A 733 -19.60 28.80 -17.09
N PRO A 734 -20.81 28.21 -17.02
CA PRO A 734 -20.95 26.78 -16.75
C PRO A 734 -20.31 25.91 -17.83
N LEU A 735 -20.46 26.29 -19.10
CA LEU A 735 -19.85 25.59 -20.24
C LEU A 735 -18.31 25.66 -20.23
N VAL A 736 -17.74 26.81 -19.83
CA VAL A 736 -16.28 26.96 -19.65
C VAL A 736 -15.76 26.06 -18.53
N HIS A 737 -16.42 26.02 -17.37
CA HIS A 737 -15.96 25.20 -16.25
C HIS A 737 -16.23 23.70 -16.44
N HIS A 738 -17.29 23.32 -17.17
CA HIS A 738 -17.52 21.97 -17.69
C HIS A 738 -16.35 21.51 -18.59
N THR A 739 -15.97 22.36 -19.55
CA THR A 739 -14.81 22.12 -20.43
C THR A 739 -13.52 21.95 -19.62
N LEU A 740 -13.30 22.80 -18.62
CA LEU A 740 -12.14 22.72 -17.72
C LEU A 740 -12.12 21.40 -16.93
N CYS A 741 -13.27 20.95 -16.40
CA CYS A 741 -13.40 19.69 -15.67
C CYS A 741 -12.99 18.50 -16.54
N LEU A 742 -13.55 18.41 -17.76
CA LEU A 742 -13.23 17.34 -18.70
C LEU A 742 -11.76 17.40 -19.16
N MET A 743 -11.19 18.59 -19.37
CA MET A 743 -9.77 18.74 -19.72
C MET A 743 -8.83 18.24 -18.60
N ILE A 744 -9.13 18.58 -17.33
CA ILE A 744 -8.37 18.08 -16.17
C ILE A 744 -8.45 16.55 -16.11
N CYS A 745 -9.65 15.97 -16.22
CA CYS A 745 -9.86 14.53 -16.18
C CYS A 745 -9.18 13.81 -17.37
N GLY A 746 -9.17 14.44 -18.55
CA GLY A 746 -8.46 13.94 -19.72
C GLY A 746 -6.95 13.82 -19.48
N ILE A 747 -6.32 14.88 -18.98
CA ILE A 747 -4.88 14.94 -18.69
C ILE A 747 -4.43 13.83 -17.72
N THR A 748 -5.25 13.48 -16.74
CA THR A 748 -4.95 12.38 -15.81
C THR A 748 -5.19 11.01 -16.46
N VAL A 749 -6.34 10.80 -17.10
CA VAL A 749 -6.72 9.52 -17.73
C VAL A 749 -5.79 9.13 -18.89
N PHE A 750 -5.27 10.08 -19.67
CA PHE A 750 -4.33 9.80 -20.77
C PHE A 750 -3.11 8.97 -20.34
N LYS A 751 -2.59 9.18 -19.13
CA LYS A 751 -1.39 8.48 -18.61
C LYS A 751 -1.66 7.08 -18.06
N GLY A 752 -2.90 6.58 -18.16
CA GLY A 752 -3.27 5.28 -17.60
C GLY A 752 -3.50 5.33 -16.08
N VAL A 753 -3.54 4.14 -15.47
CA VAL A 753 -3.57 3.95 -14.01
C VAL A 753 -2.57 4.87 -13.28
N LYS A 754 -1.40 5.13 -13.87
CA LYS A 754 -0.37 6.02 -13.29
C LYS A 754 -0.80 7.48 -13.17
N GLY A 755 -1.63 7.98 -14.09
CA GLY A 755 -2.14 9.35 -14.04
C GLY A 755 -3.31 9.48 -13.07
N ILE A 756 -4.20 8.48 -13.06
CA ILE A 756 -5.27 8.33 -12.06
C ILE A 756 -4.69 8.26 -10.65
N GLU A 757 -3.68 7.41 -10.44
CA GLU A 757 -2.99 7.24 -9.17
C GLU A 757 -2.30 8.52 -8.69
N PHE A 758 -1.57 9.20 -9.59
CA PHE A 758 -0.90 10.46 -9.27
C PHE A 758 -1.90 11.56 -8.90
N ALA A 759 -3.03 11.65 -9.62
CA ALA A 759 -4.06 12.63 -9.34
C ALA A 759 -4.77 12.34 -8.01
N ASN A 760 -5.34 11.13 -7.84
CA ASN A 760 -6.16 10.83 -6.67
C ASN A 760 -5.32 10.74 -5.38
N SER A 761 -4.02 10.41 -5.46
CA SER A 761 -3.10 10.47 -4.30
C SER A 761 -2.63 11.89 -3.95
N CYS A 762 -3.08 12.90 -4.69
CA CYS A 762 -2.96 14.31 -4.32
C CYS A 762 -4.34 14.86 -3.90
N LEU A 763 -5.36 14.69 -4.76
CA LEU A 763 -6.72 15.19 -4.56
C LEU A 763 -7.36 14.64 -3.28
N VAL A 764 -7.38 13.32 -3.09
CA VAL A 764 -8.13 12.67 -1.99
C VAL A 764 -7.48 12.92 -0.62
N PRO A 765 -6.14 12.85 -0.45
CA PRO A 765 -5.52 13.24 0.82
C PRO A 765 -5.76 14.70 1.18
N ILE A 766 -5.65 15.65 0.24
CA ILE A 766 -5.89 17.06 0.53
C ILE A 766 -7.36 17.32 0.85
N GLN A 767 -8.29 16.71 0.10
CA GLN A 767 -9.72 16.74 0.39
C GLN A 767 -10.03 16.25 1.82
N LEU A 768 -9.48 15.11 2.23
CA LEU A 768 -9.65 14.56 3.58
C LEU A 768 -9.04 15.46 4.67
N ILE A 769 -7.87 16.04 4.43
CA ILE A 769 -7.24 17.01 5.34
C ILE A 769 -8.14 18.25 5.52
N ILE A 770 -8.74 18.78 4.44
CA ILE A 770 -9.67 19.89 4.51
C ILE A 770 -10.92 19.50 5.33
N VAL A 771 -11.54 18.34 5.07
CA VAL A 771 -12.69 17.85 5.85
C VAL A 771 -12.36 17.77 7.33
N ILE A 772 -11.20 17.21 7.70
CA ILE A 772 -10.79 17.05 9.10
C ILE A 772 -10.56 18.42 9.77
N ILE A 773 -9.88 19.36 9.09
CA ILE A 773 -9.64 20.72 9.61
C ILE A 773 -10.95 21.48 9.83
N VAL A 774 -11.84 21.48 8.84
CA VAL A 774 -13.13 22.20 8.93
C VAL A 774 -14.06 21.53 9.93
N PHE A 775 -14.01 20.19 10.07
CA PHE A 775 -14.74 19.46 11.12
C PHE A 775 -14.29 19.89 12.52
N TYR A 776 -12.99 19.81 12.84
CA TYR A 776 -12.48 20.25 14.15
C TYR A 776 -12.77 21.72 14.45
N TRP A 777 -12.71 22.60 13.43
CA TRP A 777 -13.14 23.99 13.56
C TRP A 777 -14.64 24.12 13.84
N SER A 778 -15.51 23.35 13.18
CA SER A 778 -16.96 23.40 13.41
C SER A 778 -17.36 22.94 14.81
N LEU A 779 -16.58 22.04 15.42
CA LEU A 779 -16.81 21.56 16.79
C LEU A 779 -16.43 22.59 17.87
N SER A 780 -15.55 23.56 17.58
CA SER A 780 -15.16 24.60 18.55
C SER A 780 -16.08 25.83 18.53
N ARG A 781 -17.16 25.78 17.75
CA ARG A 781 -18.14 26.86 17.60
C ARG A 781 -19.21 26.82 18.70
N GLU A 782 -19.53 27.97 19.27
CA GLU A 782 -20.65 28.12 20.21
C GLU A 782 -21.99 27.73 19.52
N TYR A 783 -22.85 27.00 20.24
CA TYR A 783 -24.08 26.35 19.77
C TYR A 783 -23.92 25.22 18.72
N ALA A 784 -22.69 24.78 18.41
CA ALA A 784 -22.47 23.60 17.57
C ALA A 784 -23.13 22.33 18.14
N ASP A 785 -23.15 22.22 19.48
CA ASP A 785 -23.76 21.11 20.20
C ASP A 785 -25.26 20.98 19.94
N VAL A 786 -25.97 22.07 19.65
CA VAL A 786 -27.41 22.06 19.33
C VAL A 786 -27.66 21.32 18.01
N GLY A 787 -26.89 21.63 16.97
CA GLY A 787 -26.98 20.95 15.67
C GLY A 787 -26.60 19.47 15.75
N ILE A 788 -25.57 19.14 16.54
CA ILE A 788 -25.13 17.76 16.79
C ILE A 788 -26.19 16.97 17.56
N LYS A 789 -26.77 17.55 18.63
CA LYS A 789 -27.87 16.95 19.41
C LYS A 789 -29.08 16.68 18.53
N PHE A 790 -29.47 17.63 17.68
CA PHE A 790 -30.59 17.45 16.75
C PHE A 790 -30.33 16.32 15.75
N MET A 791 -29.13 16.28 15.14
CA MET A 791 -28.73 15.23 14.20
C MET A 791 -28.75 13.82 14.82
N PHE A 792 -28.42 13.69 16.11
CA PHE A 792 -28.47 12.42 16.86
C PHE A 792 -29.77 12.20 17.67
N THR A 793 -30.77 13.06 17.58
CA THR A 793 -32.08 12.83 18.21
C THR A 793 -32.94 11.94 17.30
N ALA A 794 -33.62 10.94 17.89
CA ALA A 794 -34.48 10.01 17.16
C ALA A 794 -35.94 10.45 17.18
N ASP A 795 -36.60 10.39 16.01
CA ASP A 795 -38.06 10.47 15.93
C ASP A 795 -38.63 9.18 15.34
N TRP A 796 -38.96 8.23 16.20
CA TRP A 796 -39.43 6.89 15.83
C TRP A 796 -40.67 6.90 14.94
N SER A 797 -41.48 7.97 14.92
CA SER A 797 -42.62 8.07 14.01
C SER A 797 -42.22 8.16 12.53
N THR A 798 -41.01 8.64 12.23
CA THR A 798 -40.50 8.72 10.85
C THR A 798 -40.21 7.36 10.22
N LEU A 799 -40.07 6.29 11.00
CA LEU A 799 -39.96 4.92 10.50
C LEU A 799 -41.29 4.38 9.92
N LEU A 800 -42.40 5.09 10.12
CA LEU A 800 -43.69 4.78 9.49
C LEU A 800 -43.87 5.46 8.12
N ASP A 801 -42.99 6.40 7.74
CA ASP A 801 -43.01 7.04 6.42
C ASP A 801 -42.12 6.25 5.44
N PRO A 802 -42.68 5.63 4.37
CA PRO A 802 -41.89 4.94 3.35
C PRO A 802 -40.82 5.83 2.70
N LYS A 803 -41.01 7.16 2.69
CA LYS A 803 -40.06 8.11 2.11
C LYS A 803 -38.68 8.03 2.76
N ILE A 804 -38.57 7.80 4.08
CA ILE A 804 -37.26 7.74 4.76
C ILE A 804 -36.37 6.63 4.18
N TYR A 805 -36.97 5.50 3.79
CA TYR A 805 -36.27 4.36 3.20
C TYR A 805 -35.83 4.66 1.76
N VAL A 806 -36.65 5.35 0.98
CA VAL A 806 -36.31 5.75 -0.40
C VAL A 806 -35.16 6.75 -0.40
N GLU A 807 -35.26 7.83 0.38
CA GLU A 807 -34.21 8.85 0.50
C GLU A 807 -32.89 8.23 0.99
N ALA A 808 -32.96 7.30 1.95
CA ALA A 808 -31.80 6.60 2.48
C ALA A 808 -31.15 5.65 1.46
N ALA A 809 -31.93 4.85 0.73
CA ALA A 809 -31.43 3.96 -0.30
C ALA A 809 -30.84 4.73 -1.49
N CYS A 810 -31.55 5.74 -1.99
CA CYS A 810 -31.06 6.61 -3.05
C CYS A 810 -29.78 7.33 -2.64
N GLN A 811 -29.72 7.92 -1.44
CA GLN A 811 -28.49 8.55 -0.95
C GLN A 811 -27.37 7.52 -0.86
N ASN A 812 -27.58 6.30 -0.32
CA ASN A 812 -26.49 5.33 -0.21
C ASN A 812 -25.97 4.85 -1.58
N ALA A 813 -26.85 4.64 -2.56
CA ALA A 813 -26.45 4.26 -3.92
C ALA A 813 -25.63 5.37 -4.63
N PHE A 814 -26.07 6.63 -4.51
CA PHE A 814 -25.33 7.78 -5.07
C PHE A 814 -24.02 8.07 -4.31
N ASP A 815 -24.00 7.95 -2.99
CA ASP A 815 -22.85 8.27 -2.12
C ASP A 815 -21.74 7.21 -2.19
N THR A 816 -22.06 5.97 -2.56
CA THR A 816 -21.10 4.85 -2.66
C THR A 816 -20.84 4.35 -4.08
N ALA A 817 -21.45 4.96 -5.10
CA ALA A 817 -21.38 4.56 -6.51
C ALA A 817 -21.82 3.10 -6.81
N ALA A 818 -22.56 2.45 -5.90
CA ALA A 818 -22.95 1.05 -6.01
C ALA A 818 -23.89 0.78 -7.20
N GLY A 819 -23.45 -0.06 -8.13
CA GLY A 819 -24.16 -0.39 -9.37
C GLY A 819 -23.69 0.38 -10.60
N MET A 820 -22.80 1.38 -10.47
CA MET A 820 -22.34 2.23 -11.59
C MET A 820 -21.33 1.52 -12.52
N GLY A 821 -20.75 0.38 -12.12
CA GLY A 821 -19.75 -0.33 -12.92
C GLY A 821 -18.33 0.28 -12.89
N VAL A 822 -18.14 1.43 -12.23
CA VAL A 822 -16.84 2.08 -12.05
C VAL A 822 -15.86 1.18 -11.29
N PHE A 823 -16.36 0.39 -10.33
CA PHE A 823 -15.54 -0.54 -9.57
C PHE A 823 -15.11 -1.73 -10.41
N SER A 824 -15.94 -2.19 -11.36
CA SER A 824 -15.51 -3.21 -12.35
C SER A 824 -14.37 -2.69 -13.25
N ALA A 825 -14.43 -1.43 -13.72
CA ALA A 825 -13.36 -0.85 -14.53
C ALA A 825 -12.03 -0.73 -13.75
N TYR A 826 -12.08 -0.29 -12.48
CA TYR A 826 -10.89 -0.22 -11.63
C TYR A 826 -10.37 -1.62 -11.25
N ALA A 827 -11.28 -2.56 -10.98
CA ALA A 827 -10.94 -3.94 -10.69
C ALA A 827 -10.28 -4.69 -11.84
N ALA A 828 -10.49 -4.28 -13.10
CA ALA A 828 -9.74 -4.85 -14.22
C ALA A 828 -8.21 -4.70 -14.07
N TYR A 829 -7.74 -3.77 -13.24
CA TYR A 829 -6.32 -3.61 -12.87
C TYR A 829 -5.90 -4.40 -11.62
N PHE A 830 -6.84 -4.90 -10.80
CA PHE A 830 -6.57 -5.70 -9.62
C PHE A 830 -5.92 -7.04 -9.99
N SER A 831 -5.13 -7.63 -9.09
CA SER A 831 -4.58 -8.99 -9.24
C SER A 831 -5.37 -9.99 -8.39
N ARG A 832 -5.08 -11.30 -8.53
CA ARG A 832 -5.64 -12.34 -7.62
C ARG A 832 -5.22 -12.14 -6.15
N ASN A 833 -4.19 -11.34 -5.89
CA ASN A 833 -3.73 -10.94 -4.56
C ASN A 833 -4.35 -9.61 -4.07
N THR A 834 -5.23 -8.98 -4.85
CA THR A 834 -5.94 -7.77 -4.41
C THR A 834 -7.17 -8.17 -3.60
N GLY A 835 -7.30 -7.61 -2.40
CA GLY A 835 -8.43 -7.86 -1.51
C GLY A 835 -9.72 -7.20 -1.99
N ALA A 836 -10.41 -7.79 -2.97
CA ALA A 836 -11.64 -7.25 -3.54
C ALA A 836 -12.79 -7.26 -2.53
N VAL A 837 -12.89 -8.30 -1.70
CA VAL A 837 -13.86 -8.36 -0.60
C VAL A 837 -13.47 -7.35 0.48
N ARG A 838 -12.19 -7.33 0.88
CA ARG A 838 -11.70 -6.37 1.89
C ARG A 838 -11.95 -4.91 1.48
N TYR A 839 -11.67 -4.53 0.23
CA TYR A 839 -11.93 -3.17 -0.26
C TYR A 839 -13.43 -2.90 -0.46
N GLY A 840 -14.20 -3.86 -0.97
CA GLY A 840 -15.66 -3.73 -1.12
C GLY A 840 -16.44 -3.58 0.20
N ILE A 841 -15.82 -3.93 1.33
CA ILE A 841 -16.36 -3.67 2.67
C ILE A 841 -15.80 -2.36 3.25
N LEU A 842 -14.47 -2.21 3.30
CA LEU A 842 -13.84 -1.11 4.05
C LEU A 842 -14.00 0.27 3.39
N LEU A 843 -14.01 0.35 2.05
CA LEU A 843 -14.10 1.64 1.34
C LEU A 843 -15.47 2.31 1.47
N PRO A 844 -16.62 1.64 1.26
CA PRO A 844 -17.92 2.27 1.48
C PRO A 844 -18.25 2.50 2.97
N ILE A 845 -17.65 1.75 3.91
CA ILE A 845 -17.71 2.11 5.35
C ILE A 845 -16.96 3.43 5.61
N PHE A 846 -15.73 3.57 5.09
CA PHE A 846 -14.97 4.81 5.23
C PHE A 846 -15.68 6.00 4.55
N ASN A 847 -16.30 5.75 3.40
CA ASN A 847 -17.13 6.72 2.69
C ASN A 847 -18.23 7.30 3.58
N ASN A 848 -19.05 6.42 4.18
CA ASN A 848 -20.17 6.85 5.00
C ASN A 848 -19.70 7.50 6.32
N LEU A 849 -18.51 7.17 6.83
CA LEU A 849 -17.89 7.91 7.94
C LEU A 849 -17.52 9.35 7.52
N VAL A 850 -17.00 9.56 6.30
CA VAL A 850 -16.74 10.91 5.77
C VAL A 850 -18.05 11.68 5.54
N SER A 851 -19.10 11.04 4.99
CA SER A 851 -20.42 11.66 4.84
C SER A 851 -21.01 12.07 6.19
N LEU A 852 -20.91 11.22 7.21
CA LEU A 852 -21.33 11.54 8.58
C LEU A 852 -20.54 12.72 9.17
N THR A 853 -19.23 12.78 8.91
CA THR A 853 -18.34 13.87 9.35
C THR A 853 -18.70 15.20 8.67
N CYS A 854 -19.00 15.18 7.38
CA CYS A 854 -19.51 16.33 6.63
C CYS A 854 -20.90 16.76 7.14
N GLY A 855 -21.80 15.79 7.42
CA GLY A 855 -23.09 16.03 8.06
C GLY A 855 -22.94 16.80 9.37
N LEU A 856 -22.11 16.31 10.28
CA LEU A 856 -21.84 16.96 11.56
C LEU A 856 -21.22 18.35 11.37
N THR A 857 -20.25 18.49 10.46
CA THR A 857 -19.62 19.78 10.12
C THR A 857 -20.67 20.82 9.69
N ILE A 858 -21.58 20.45 8.80
CA ILE A 858 -22.61 21.34 8.27
C ILE A 858 -23.69 21.63 9.33
N PHE A 859 -24.20 20.63 10.05
CA PHE A 859 -25.20 20.85 11.10
C PHE A 859 -24.65 21.73 12.23
N ALA A 860 -23.42 21.47 12.71
CA ALA A 860 -22.75 22.31 13.71
C ALA A 860 -22.60 23.76 13.22
N THR A 861 -22.11 23.95 11.99
CA THR A 861 -21.86 25.29 11.42
C THR A 861 -23.15 26.07 11.17
N VAL A 862 -24.17 25.44 10.56
CA VAL A 862 -25.45 26.08 10.23
C VAL A 862 -26.19 26.50 11.50
N PHE A 863 -26.34 25.59 12.48
CA PHE A 863 -27.01 25.91 13.74
C PHE A 863 -26.24 26.99 14.52
N SER A 864 -24.91 26.87 14.63
CA SER A 864 -24.07 27.87 15.28
C SER A 864 -24.24 29.27 14.68
N THR A 865 -24.12 29.40 13.36
CA THR A 865 -24.21 30.69 12.68
C THR A 865 -25.61 31.27 12.72
N LEU A 866 -26.67 30.48 12.51
CA LEU A 866 -28.05 30.98 12.53
C LEU A 866 -28.52 31.36 13.94
N ILE A 867 -28.14 30.61 14.98
CA ILE A 867 -28.46 30.97 16.37
C ILE A 867 -27.74 32.26 16.77
N GLN A 868 -26.47 32.44 16.41
CA GLN A 868 -25.71 33.66 16.71
C GLN A 868 -26.20 34.90 15.93
N THR A 869 -26.58 34.73 14.66
CA THR A 869 -26.94 35.86 13.77
C THR A 869 -28.44 36.13 13.69
N SER A 870 -29.30 35.23 14.19
CA SER A 870 -30.75 35.41 14.28
C SER A 870 -31.32 34.62 15.47
N PRO A 871 -31.10 35.06 16.72
CA PRO A 871 -31.47 34.33 17.94
C PRO A 871 -32.97 34.04 18.12
N THR A 872 -33.83 34.61 17.28
CA THR A 872 -35.28 34.36 17.25
C THR A 872 -35.68 33.13 16.42
N LEU A 873 -34.74 32.51 15.69
CA LEU A 873 -35.02 31.31 14.90
C LEU A 873 -35.14 30.06 15.79
N THR A 874 -36.29 29.40 15.70
CA THR A 874 -36.51 28.08 16.31
C THR A 874 -35.81 26.96 15.52
N ILE A 875 -35.53 25.82 16.17
CA ILE A 875 -34.93 24.65 15.51
C ILE A 875 -35.68 24.22 14.23
N PRO A 876 -37.03 24.13 14.20
CA PRO A 876 -37.76 23.81 12.97
C PRO A 876 -37.57 24.83 11.84
N GLN A 877 -37.36 26.12 12.15
CA GLN A 877 -37.07 27.16 11.14
C GLN A 877 -35.63 27.04 10.60
N ILE A 878 -34.65 26.74 11.46
CA ILE A 878 -33.27 26.42 11.04
C ILE A 878 -33.28 25.19 10.12
N VAL A 879 -34.04 24.16 10.48
CA VAL A 879 -34.21 22.94 9.67
C VAL A 879 -34.95 23.22 8.37
N ALA A 880 -35.94 24.12 8.35
CA ALA A 880 -36.63 24.55 7.13
C ALA A 880 -35.67 25.24 6.14
N ILE A 881 -34.74 26.06 6.62
CA ILE A 881 -33.64 26.63 5.81
C ILE A 881 -32.76 25.51 5.23
N MET A 882 -32.37 24.52 6.05
CA MET A 882 -31.58 23.37 5.57
C MET A 882 -32.34 22.45 4.60
N LYS A 883 -33.67 22.46 4.64
CA LYS A 883 -34.56 21.76 3.70
C LYS A 883 -34.72 22.52 2.37
N GLU A 884 -34.35 23.80 2.29
CA GLU A 884 -34.55 24.61 1.07
C GLU A 884 -33.73 24.06 -0.11
N SER A 885 -34.45 23.51 -1.07
CA SER A 885 -33.89 22.85 -2.25
C SER A 885 -34.19 23.70 -3.48
N GLY A 886 -33.31 24.68 -3.74
CA GLY A 886 -33.32 25.44 -4.99
C GLY A 886 -33.12 24.56 -6.24
N PRO A 887 -33.36 25.08 -7.47
CA PRO A 887 -33.33 24.31 -8.72
C PRO A 887 -32.09 23.42 -8.85
N GLY A 888 -32.27 22.15 -9.20
CA GLY A 888 -31.16 21.17 -9.24
C GLY A 888 -30.54 20.84 -7.86
N SER A 889 -31.32 20.93 -6.77
CA SER A 889 -30.88 20.70 -5.37
C SER A 889 -29.80 21.68 -4.85
N THR A 890 -29.67 22.87 -5.45
CA THR A 890 -28.54 23.80 -5.26
C THR A 890 -28.56 24.62 -3.97
N GLY A 891 -29.75 24.91 -3.44
CA GLY A 891 -30.01 25.95 -2.41
C GLY A 891 -29.02 25.96 -1.23
N LEU A 892 -28.94 24.87 -0.46
CA LEU A 892 -28.05 24.81 0.72
C LEU A 892 -26.60 25.19 0.39
N THR A 893 -26.09 24.83 -0.79
CA THR A 893 -24.64 24.86 -1.10
C THR A 893 -24.21 26.08 -1.90
N PHE A 894 -24.96 26.45 -2.92
CA PHE A 894 -24.62 27.57 -3.80
C PHE A 894 -25.32 28.88 -3.40
N THR A 895 -26.31 28.81 -2.51
CA THR A 895 -27.03 29.96 -1.96
C THR A 895 -26.72 30.16 -0.47
N TRP A 896 -26.92 29.15 0.38
CA TRP A 896 -26.80 29.34 1.84
C TRP A 896 -25.36 29.27 2.39
N ILE A 897 -24.48 28.36 1.94
CA ILE A 897 -23.09 28.33 2.45
C ILE A 897 -22.33 29.67 2.27
N PRO A 898 -22.35 30.35 1.11
CA PRO A 898 -21.72 31.66 0.96
C PRO A 898 -22.24 32.70 1.98
N VAL A 899 -23.55 32.71 2.23
CA VAL A 899 -24.23 33.65 3.13
C VAL A 899 -23.97 33.33 4.60
N LEU A 900 -23.85 32.05 4.97
CA LEU A 900 -23.46 31.63 6.31
C LEU A 900 -21.98 31.92 6.58
N MET A 901 -21.13 31.77 5.57
CA MET A 901 -19.71 32.08 5.68
C MET A 901 -19.43 33.58 5.72
N SER A 902 -20.21 34.44 5.04
CA SER A 902 -20.00 35.90 5.11
C SER A 902 -20.11 36.46 6.55
N LYS A 903 -20.90 35.82 7.42
CA LYS A 903 -21.03 36.17 8.86
C LYS A 903 -19.75 35.98 9.67
N LEU A 904 -18.73 35.31 9.11
CA LEU A 904 -17.43 35.07 9.72
C LEU A 904 -16.31 35.95 9.09
N GLY A 905 -16.67 36.92 8.25
CA GLY A 905 -15.75 37.89 7.64
C GLY A 905 -14.62 37.24 6.85
N ILE A 906 -13.38 37.69 7.09
CA ILE A 906 -12.17 37.20 6.37
C ILE A 906 -11.96 35.70 6.59
N LEU A 907 -12.16 35.19 7.82
CA LEU A 907 -12.07 33.76 8.11
C LEU A 907 -13.17 32.99 7.36
N GLY A 908 -14.37 33.55 7.30
CA GLY A 908 -15.47 33.04 6.49
C GLY A 908 -15.12 32.87 5.01
N ARG A 909 -14.51 33.89 4.40
CA ARG A 909 -14.05 33.80 3.00
C ARG A 909 -13.02 32.67 2.80
N ILE A 910 -12.08 32.50 3.74
CA ILE A 910 -11.09 31.40 3.70
C ILE A 910 -11.79 30.03 3.81
N LEU A 911 -12.74 29.88 4.74
CA LEU A 911 -13.50 28.64 4.93
C LEU A 911 -14.40 28.31 3.73
N CYS A 912 -15.03 29.31 3.12
CA CYS A 912 -15.80 29.17 1.89
C CYS A 912 -14.92 28.69 0.72
N ALA A 913 -13.73 29.30 0.55
CA ALA A 913 -12.75 28.87 -0.44
C ALA A 913 -12.28 27.42 -0.19
N LEU A 914 -11.98 27.05 1.06
CA LEU A 914 -11.61 25.68 1.42
C LEU A 914 -12.75 24.67 1.16
N PHE A 915 -13.99 25.04 1.44
CA PHE A 915 -15.17 24.21 1.18
C PHE A 915 -15.37 23.96 -0.33
N PHE A 916 -15.31 25.00 -1.17
CA PHE A 916 -15.42 24.83 -2.62
C PHE A 916 -14.17 24.18 -3.25
N LEU A 917 -12.98 24.32 -2.65
CA LEU A 917 -11.78 23.55 -3.02
C LEU A 917 -11.97 22.05 -2.73
N CYS A 918 -12.51 21.72 -1.56
CA CYS A 918 -12.82 20.35 -1.15
C CYS A 918 -13.84 19.71 -2.12
N LEU A 919 -14.95 20.40 -2.41
CA LEU A 919 -15.93 20.00 -3.43
C LEU A 919 -15.30 19.84 -4.82
N SER A 920 -14.41 20.74 -5.22
CA SER A 920 -13.71 20.68 -6.51
C SER A 920 -12.84 19.43 -6.63
N PHE A 921 -12.08 19.06 -5.59
CA PHE A 921 -11.25 17.87 -5.58
C PHE A 921 -12.07 16.57 -5.52
N ALA A 922 -13.17 16.58 -4.74
CA ALA A 922 -14.12 15.48 -4.66
C ALA A 922 -14.80 15.21 -6.02
N GLY A 923 -15.24 16.29 -6.69
CA GLY A 923 -15.83 16.24 -8.02
C GLY A 923 -14.88 15.73 -9.10
N VAL A 924 -13.65 16.26 -9.15
CA VAL A 924 -12.63 15.83 -10.12
C VAL A 924 -12.22 14.37 -9.89
N SER A 925 -11.97 13.94 -8.65
CA SER A 925 -11.55 12.56 -8.38
C SER A 925 -12.61 11.52 -8.81
N SER A 926 -13.90 11.85 -8.63
CA SER A 926 -15.03 11.05 -9.13
C SER A 926 -15.16 11.09 -10.66
N MET A 927 -15.03 12.27 -11.29
CA MET A 927 -15.08 12.39 -12.75
C MET A 927 -13.97 11.61 -13.46
N ILE A 928 -12.79 11.49 -12.85
CA ILE A 928 -11.70 10.63 -13.36
C ILE A 928 -12.15 9.17 -13.45
N ALA A 929 -12.96 8.68 -12.50
CA ALA A 929 -13.45 7.31 -12.50
C ALA A 929 -14.47 7.05 -13.62
N TYR A 930 -15.41 7.98 -13.87
CA TYR A 930 -16.38 7.87 -14.97
C TYR A 930 -15.72 7.93 -16.35
N VAL A 931 -14.75 8.84 -16.54
CA VAL A 931 -13.99 8.95 -17.78
C VAL A 931 -13.11 7.70 -17.99
N GLU A 932 -12.56 7.09 -16.93
CA GLU A 932 -11.86 5.81 -17.06
C GLU A 932 -12.80 4.66 -17.43
N LEU A 933 -13.99 4.53 -16.82
CA LEU A 933 -14.97 3.51 -17.19
C LEU A 933 -15.37 3.59 -18.67
N THR A 934 -15.65 4.80 -19.15
CA THR A 934 -16.02 5.06 -20.54
C THR A 934 -14.85 4.78 -21.49
N ALA A 935 -13.67 5.38 -21.24
CA ALA A 935 -12.47 5.14 -22.02
C ALA A 935 -12.02 3.67 -21.97
N ARG A 936 -12.23 2.96 -20.87
CA ARG A 936 -11.92 1.52 -20.76
C ARG A 936 -12.87 0.68 -21.59
N THR A 937 -14.15 0.97 -21.55
CA THR A 937 -15.13 0.27 -22.39
C THR A 937 -14.80 0.45 -23.88
N ILE A 938 -14.40 1.66 -24.30
CA ILE A 938 -13.92 1.92 -25.68
C ILE A 938 -12.60 1.17 -25.98
N GLN A 939 -11.67 1.07 -25.03
CA GLN A 939 -10.44 0.25 -25.17
C GLN A 939 -10.73 -1.25 -25.34
N ASP A 940 -11.77 -1.78 -24.70
CA ASP A 940 -12.12 -3.20 -24.78
C ASP A 940 -12.63 -3.62 -26.18
N PHE A 941 -13.10 -2.66 -27.02
CA PHE A 941 -13.34 -2.86 -28.47
C PHE A 941 -12.05 -2.79 -29.33
N GLY A 942 -10.87 -2.77 -28.71
CA GLY A 942 -9.57 -2.73 -29.39
C GLY A 942 -9.08 -1.33 -29.77
N VAL A 943 -9.81 -0.26 -29.40
CA VAL A 943 -9.39 1.12 -29.65
C VAL A 943 -8.17 1.47 -28.80
N LYS A 944 -7.14 2.07 -29.42
CA LYS A 944 -5.93 2.51 -28.69
C LYS A 944 -6.30 3.56 -27.64
N ARG A 945 -5.78 3.42 -26.42
CA ARG A 945 -6.14 4.24 -25.25
C ARG A 945 -6.23 5.75 -25.51
N ILE A 946 -5.26 6.35 -26.23
CA ILE A 946 -5.29 7.78 -26.53
C ILE A 946 -6.56 8.21 -27.28
N TRP A 947 -7.00 7.42 -28.27
CA TRP A 947 -8.25 7.68 -28.99
C TRP A 947 -9.46 7.36 -28.14
N ALA A 948 -9.41 6.29 -27.34
CA ALA A 948 -10.50 5.95 -26.42
C ALA A 948 -10.76 7.07 -25.38
N THR A 949 -9.71 7.68 -24.84
CA THR A 949 -9.82 8.84 -23.94
C THR A 949 -10.31 10.08 -24.69
N VAL A 950 -9.78 10.42 -25.87
CA VAL A 950 -10.29 11.54 -26.69
C VAL A 950 -11.78 11.38 -27.00
N THR A 951 -12.19 10.19 -27.48
CA THR A 951 -13.59 9.89 -27.79
C THR A 951 -14.48 9.99 -26.54
N SER A 952 -14.05 9.45 -25.40
CA SER A 952 -14.77 9.60 -24.13
C SER A 952 -15.00 11.07 -23.79
N LEU A 953 -13.96 11.90 -23.87
CA LEU A 953 -14.06 13.33 -23.52
C LEU A 953 -14.97 14.11 -24.48
N ILE A 954 -14.87 13.85 -25.79
CA ILE A 954 -15.69 14.53 -26.80
C ILE A 954 -17.17 14.18 -26.61
N ILE A 955 -17.52 12.91 -26.40
CA ILE A 955 -18.92 12.51 -26.22
C ILE A 955 -19.44 13.00 -24.86
N SER A 956 -18.67 12.90 -23.77
CA SER A 956 -19.04 13.51 -22.46
C SER A 956 -19.26 15.01 -22.57
N PHE A 957 -18.43 15.72 -23.35
CA PHE A 957 -18.60 17.15 -23.58
C PHE A 957 -19.91 17.44 -24.30
N VAL A 958 -20.13 16.85 -25.48
CA VAL A 958 -21.30 17.09 -26.34
C VAL A 958 -22.61 16.74 -25.64
N VAL A 959 -22.66 15.61 -24.91
CA VAL A 959 -23.84 15.19 -24.15
C VAL A 959 -24.06 16.05 -22.88
N GLY A 960 -22.99 16.67 -22.35
CA GLY A 960 -23.09 17.60 -21.21
C GLY A 960 -23.51 19.03 -21.58
N VAL A 961 -23.37 19.47 -22.85
CA VAL A 961 -23.73 20.84 -23.26
C VAL A 961 -25.19 21.23 -22.91
N PRO A 962 -26.23 20.39 -23.14
CA PRO A 962 -27.59 20.72 -22.75
C PRO A 962 -27.73 21.02 -21.24
N SER A 963 -27.13 20.20 -20.39
CA SER A 963 -27.11 20.39 -18.93
C SER A 963 -26.23 21.58 -18.48
N ALA A 964 -25.28 22.02 -19.31
CA ALA A 964 -24.50 23.24 -19.09
C ALA A 964 -25.22 24.52 -19.52
N VAL A 965 -26.30 24.41 -20.31
CA VAL A 965 -27.09 25.54 -20.82
C VAL A 965 -28.45 25.66 -20.12
N SER A 966 -28.99 24.57 -19.56
CA SER A 966 -30.23 24.57 -18.77
C SER A 966 -30.11 23.75 -17.49
N VAL A 967 -30.41 24.39 -16.36
CA VAL A 967 -30.51 23.75 -15.04
C VAL A 967 -31.69 22.77 -14.99
N ASP A 968 -32.78 23.04 -15.72
CA ASP A 968 -33.95 22.15 -15.80
C ASP A 968 -33.60 20.83 -16.51
N ILE A 969 -32.81 20.90 -17.59
CA ILE A 969 -32.27 19.71 -18.27
C ILE A 969 -31.34 18.95 -17.31
N LEU A 970 -30.46 19.65 -16.59
CA LEU A 970 -29.59 19.01 -15.59
C LEU A 970 -30.40 18.30 -14.49
N SER A 971 -31.49 18.92 -14.02
CA SER A 971 -32.38 18.36 -12.99
C SER A 971 -33.11 17.11 -13.50
N ASN A 972 -33.65 17.14 -14.73
CA ASN A 972 -34.21 15.94 -15.39
C ASN A 972 -33.17 14.82 -15.46
N GLN A 973 -31.93 15.12 -15.84
CA GLN A 973 -30.90 14.08 -16.03
C GLN A 973 -30.36 13.50 -14.69
N ASP A 974 -30.25 14.26 -13.59
CA ASP A 974 -29.95 13.67 -12.25
C ASP A 974 -31.08 12.75 -11.78
N PHE A 975 -32.34 13.13 -12.07
CA PHE A 975 -33.52 12.34 -11.73
C PHE A 975 -33.61 11.04 -12.55
N VAL A 976 -33.61 11.13 -13.90
CA VAL A 976 -33.74 9.98 -14.82
C VAL A 976 -32.64 8.94 -14.56
N TRP A 977 -31.37 9.36 -14.55
CA TRP A 977 -30.24 8.42 -14.46
C TRP A 977 -30.03 7.89 -13.05
N GLY A 978 -30.57 8.55 -12.02
CA GLY A 978 -30.69 8.00 -10.66
C GLY A 978 -31.52 6.70 -10.60
N PHE A 979 -32.62 6.60 -11.35
CA PHE A 979 -33.36 5.33 -11.46
C PHE A 979 -32.66 4.31 -12.37
N GLY A 980 -31.98 4.78 -13.43
CA GLY A 980 -31.12 3.95 -14.26
C GLY A 980 -29.98 3.25 -13.49
N LEU A 981 -29.48 3.88 -12.42
CA LEU A 981 -28.53 3.28 -11.49
C LEU A 981 -29.14 2.15 -10.66
N ILE A 982 -30.35 2.31 -10.13
CA ILE A 982 -31.05 1.25 -9.37
C ILE A 982 -31.26 0.01 -10.28
N VAL A 983 -31.66 0.23 -11.54
CA VAL A 983 -31.76 -0.83 -12.55
C VAL A 983 -30.40 -1.49 -12.81
N SER A 984 -29.31 -0.71 -12.86
CA SER A 984 -27.94 -1.22 -13.05
C SER A 984 -27.47 -2.10 -11.87
N GLY A 985 -27.83 -1.76 -10.63
CA GLY A 985 -27.64 -2.62 -9.47
C GLY A 985 -28.42 -3.95 -9.56
N LEU A 986 -29.69 -3.89 -10.00
CA LEU A 986 -30.48 -5.10 -10.26
C LEU A 986 -29.89 -5.98 -11.38
N CYS A 987 -29.25 -5.39 -12.40
CA CYS A 987 -28.53 -6.15 -13.43
C CYS A 987 -27.33 -6.92 -12.85
N TYR A 988 -26.57 -6.33 -11.92
CA TYR A 988 -25.48 -7.02 -11.22
C TYR A 988 -25.99 -8.16 -10.33
N CYS A 989 -27.09 -7.95 -9.60
CA CYS A 989 -27.79 -9.00 -8.86
C CYS A 989 -28.20 -10.16 -9.80
N ALA A 990 -28.86 -9.86 -10.92
CA ALA A 990 -29.34 -10.87 -11.87
C ALA A 990 -28.20 -11.74 -12.44
N LEU A 991 -27.02 -11.16 -12.70
CA LEU A 991 -25.84 -11.92 -13.14
C LEU A 991 -25.39 -12.94 -12.08
N VAL A 992 -25.36 -12.57 -10.79
CA VAL A 992 -25.00 -13.48 -9.69
C VAL A 992 -26.03 -14.60 -9.53
N VAL A 993 -27.31 -14.28 -9.67
CA VAL A 993 -28.41 -15.26 -9.63
C VAL A 993 -28.33 -16.26 -10.79
N TRP A 994 -28.21 -15.78 -12.03
CA TRP A 994 -28.15 -16.64 -13.22
C TRP A 994 -26.87 -17.47 -13.32
N TYR A 995 -25.72 -16.97 -12.82
CA TYR A 995 -24.48 -17.75 -12.76
C TYR A 995 -24.49 -18.84 -11.66
N ASN A 996 -25.56 -18.91 -10.85
CA ASN A 996 -25.69 -19.61 -9.57
C ASN A 996 -24.88 -18.93 -8.44
N PRO A 997 -25.54 -18.36 -7.41
CA PRO A 997 -24.85 -17.62 -6.34
C PRO A 997 -23.83 -18.44 -5.54
N MET A 998 -24.10 -19.73 -5.30
CA MET A 998 -23.15 -20.63 -4.61
C MET A 998 -21.89 -20.86 -5.45
N ARG A 999 -22.05 -20.97 -6.78
CA ARG A 999 -20.92 -21.05 -7.71
C ARG A 999 -20.15 -19.73 -7.79
N TYR A 1000 -20.85 -18.59 -7.80
CA TYR A 1000 -20.24 -17.26 -7.80
C TYR A 1000 -19.40 -17.03 -6.53
N LEU A 1001 -20.00 -17.23 -5.35
CA LEU A 1001 -19.34 -17.06 -4.05
C LEU A 1001 -18.10 -17.96 -3.91
N ARG A 1002 -18.22 -19.24 -4.29
CA ARG A 1002 -17.10 -20.18 -4.24
C ARG A 1002 -16.01 -19.81 -5.24
N VAL A 1003 -16.33 -19.81 -6.53
CA VAL A 1003 -15.33 -19.80 -7.61
C VAL A 1003 -14.78 -18.39 -7.90
N ILE A 1004 -15.63 -17.36 -7.90
CA ILE A 1004 -15.26 -16.00 -8.36
C ILE A 1004 -14.75 -15.12 -7.20
N ILE A 1005 -15.36 -15.29 -6.02
CA ILE A 1005 -14.99 -14.54 -4.82
C ILE A 1005 -13.88 -15.26 -4.04
N ASN A 1006 -14.21 -16.41 -3.44
CA ASN A 1006 -13.39 -17.02 -2.39
C ASN A 1006 -12.18 -17.83 -2.91
N ASP A 1007 -12.33 -18.62 -3.97
CA ASP A 1007 -11.25 -19.49 -4.50
C ASP A 1007 -10.40 -18.81 -5.58
N PHE A 1008 -10.90 -17.74 -6.21
CA PHE A 1008 -10.09 -16.92 -7.13
C PHE A 1008 -9.10 -16.03 -6.37
N ALA A 1009 -9.44 -15.60 -5.16
CA ALA A 1009 -8.53 -14.83 -4.31
C ALA A 1009 -7.32 -15.65 -3.81
N ILE A 1010 -6.23 -14.96 -3.49
CA ILE A 1010 -5.04 -15.55 -2.83
C ILE A 1010 -4.93 -15.10 -1.38
N ASN A 1011 -5.08 -13.79 -1.12
CA ASN A 1011 -5.02 -13.18 0.22
C ASN A 1011 -6.14 -12.12 0.34
N ASP A 1012 -7.39 -12.59 0.42
CA ASP A 1012 -8.60 -11.75 0.55
C ASP A 1012 -9.47 -12.29 1.68
N TRP A 1013 -10.42 -11.50 2.17
CA TRP A 1013 -11.38 -11.97 3.16
C TRP A 1013 -12.35 -12.95 2.52
N ARG A 1014 -12.55 -14.12 3.15
CA ARG A 1014 -13.54 -15.11 2.70
C ARG A 1014 -14.93 -14.63 3.08
N LEU A 1015 -15.77 -14.48 2.08
CA LEU A 1015 -17.13 -13.98 2.22
C LEU A 1015 -18.07 -15.13 2.64
N PRO A 1016 -18.88 -14.97 3.71
CA PRO A 1016 -19.72 -16.04 4.26
C PRO A 1016 -21.01 -16.24 3.46
N PHE A 1017 -21.67 -17.39 3.68
CA PHE A 1017 -22.91 -17.78 2.98
C PHE A 1017 -24.03 -16.73 3.06
N ILE A 1018 -24.15 -15.99 4.17
CA ILE A 1018 -25.19 -14.96 4.34
C ILE A 1018 -25.15 -13.86 3.25
N TRP A 1019 -24.00 -13.61 2.61
CA TRP A 1019 -23.94 -12.71 1.46
C TRP A 1019 -24.84 -13.17 0.29
N ILE A 1020 -25.05 -14.49 0.11
CA ILE A 1020 -25.96 -15.02 -0.92
C ILE A 1020 -27.41 -14.61 -0.62
N PHE A 1021 -27.84 -14.69 0.65
CA PHE A 1021 -29.18 -14.25 1.06
C PHE A 1021 -29.37 -12.74 0.81
N ILE A 1022 -28.31 -11.95 1.04
CA ILE A 1022 -28.34 -10.51 0.76
C ILE A 1022 -28.42 -10.26 -0.77
N ILE A 1023 -27.45 -10.71 -1.57
CA ILE A 1023 -27.36 -10.39 -3.01
C ILE A 1023 -28.46 -11.03 -3.86
N ALA A 1024 -29.02 -12.18 -3.46
CA ALA A 1024 -30.03 -12.91 -4.24
C ALA A 1024 -31.45 -12.82 -3.65
N GLY A 1025 -31.61 -12.23 -2.46
CA GLY A 1025 -32.90 -12.07 -1.78
C GLY A 1025 -33.19 -10.61 -1.42
N ILE A 1026 -32.36 -10.01 -0.57
CA ILE A 1026 -32.58 -8.64 -0.07
C ILE A 1026 -32.39 -7.59 -1.18
N VAL A 1027 -31.24 -7.57 -1.87
CA VAL A 1027 -30.95 -6.60 -2.96
C VAL A 1027 -32.05 -6.59 -4.04
N PRO A 1028 -32.50 -7.73 -4.61
CA PRO A 1028 -33.57 -7.69 -5.59
C PRO A 1028 -34.92 -7.25 -5.00
N PHE A 1029 -35.23 -7.60 -3.74
CA PHE A 1029 -36.44 -7.11 -3.07
C PHE A 1029 -36.40 -5.59 -2.86
N GLU A 1030 -35.29 -5.03 -2.38
CA GLU A 1030 -35.09 -3.59 -2.18
C GLU A 1030 -35.23 -2.83 -3.51
N GLY A 1031 -34.49 -3.24 -4.55
CA GLY A 1031 -34.50 -2.54 -5.84
C GLY A 1031 -35.85 -2.62 -6.57
N LEU A 1032 -36.54 -3.76 -6.51
CA LEU A 1032 -37.89 -3.88 -7.07
C LEU A 1032 -38.92 -3.05 -6.26
N SER A 1033 -38.78 -3.00 -4.93
CA SER A 1033 -39.66 -2.18 -4.08
C SER A 1033 -39.48 -0.69 -4.33
N LEU A 1034 -38.24 -0.22 -4.49
CA LEU A 1034 -37.94 1.18 -4.83
C LEU A 1034 -38.52 1.57 -6.19
N ILE A 1035 -38.39 0.71 -7.22
CA ILE A 1035 -38.97 0.95 -8.55
C ILE A 1035 -40.50 0.94 -8.49
N ALA A 1036 -41.12 -0.04 -7.82
CA ALA A 1036 -42.57 -0.13 -7.68
C ALA A 1036 -43.16 1.08 -6.92
N TRP A 1037 -42.49 1.51 -5.85
CA TRP A 1037 -42.88 2.70 -5.09
C TRP A 1037 -42.73 3.99 -5.90
N TRP A 1038 -41.66 4.14 -6.70
CA TRP A 1038 -41.48 5.29 -7.58
C TRP A 1038 -42.55 5.35 -8.68
N VAL A 1039 -42.91 4.22 -9.29
CA VAL A 1039 -44.04 4.13 -10.24
C VAL A 1039 -45.34 4.54 -9.54
N TYR A 1040 -45.60 4.04 -8.32
CA TYR A 1040 -46.76 4.43 -7.52
C TYR A 1040 -46.79 5.94 -7.22
N GLN A 1041 -45.69 6.53 -6.76
CA GLN A 1041 -45.62 7.97 -6.46
C GLN A 1041 -45.90 8.84 -7.68
N ASN A 1042 -45.38 8.48 -8.86
CA ASN A 1042 -45.70 9.16 -10.10
C ASN A 1042 -47.20 9.08 -10.41
N ILE A 1043 -47.78 7.88 -10.37
CA ILE A 1043 -49.19 7.66 -10.71
C ILE A 1043 -50.13 8.36 -9.73
N ALA A 1044 -49.78 8.41 -8.44
CA ALA A 1044 -50.62 8.96 -7.38
C ALA A 1044 -50.50 10.49 -7.20
N PHE A 1045 -49.31 11.07 -7.38
CA PHE A 1045 -49.03 12.46 -6.98
C PHE A 1045 -48.63 13.39 -8.12
N THR A 1046 -48.27 12.88 -9.31
CA THR A 1046 -47.99 13.73 -10.48
C THR A 1046 -48.96 13.44 -11.63
N LYS A 1047 -49.09 14.37 -12.58
CA LYS A 1047 -49.78 14.10 -13.85
C LYS A 1047 -48.86 13.28 -14.75
N TRP A 1048 -48.61 12.03 -14.37
CA TRP A 1048 -47.59 11.13 -14.92
C TRP A 1048 -47.59 10.99 -16.45
N TYR A 1049 -48.75 11.19 -17.09
CA TYR A 1049 -48.97 11.14 -18.53
C TYR A 1049 -48.65 12.45 -19.27
N GLN A 1050 -48.41 13.56 -18.56
CA GLN A 1050 -47.98 14.83 -19.16
C GLN A 1050 -46.46 14.84 -19.27
N ILE A 1051 -45.95 15.03 -20.48
CA ILE A 1051 -44.52 15.16 -20.74
C ILE A 1051 -44.01 16.44 -20.06
N ARG A 1052 -43.26 16.25 -18.97
CA ARG A 1052 -42.59 17.28 -18.15
C ARG A 1052 -41.23 16.74 -17.67
N ALA A 1053 -40.31 17.62 -17.28
CA ALA A 1053 -38.93 17.34 -16.88
C ALA A 1053 -38.74 16.42 -15.63
N GLU A 1054 -39.82 15.91 -15.04
CA GLU A 1054 -39.80 15.00 -13.87
C GLU A 1054 -40.88 13.89 -14.01
N SER A 1055 -41.39 13.65 -15.23
CA SER A 1055 -42.56 12.79 -15.47
C SER A 1055 -42.21 11.33 -15.80
N LEU A 1056 -43.03 10.39 -15.34
CA LEU A 1056 -43.01 9.00 -15.79
C LEU A 1056 -43.10 8.89 -17.32
N ALA A 1057 -43.88 9.75 -17.98
CA ALA A 1057 -43.98 9.80 -19.44
C ALA A 1057 -42.65 10.13 -20.14
N ILE A 1058 -41.91 11.16 -19.73
CA ILE A 1058 -40.62 11.47 -20.38
C ILE A 1058 -39.60 10.35 -20.15
N ILE A 1059 -39.56 9.77 -18.94
CA ILE A 1059 -38.64 8.68 -18.61
C ILE A 1059 -38.94 7.41 -19.42
N LEU A 1060 -40.22 7.05 -19.62
CA LEU A 1060 -40.63 5.93 -20.47
C LEU A 1060 -40.37 6.16 -21.97
N ILE A 1061 -40.14 7.40 -22.40
CA ILE A 1061 -39.70 7.75 -23.75
C ILE A 1061 -38.17 7.70 -23.83
N GLU A 1062 -37.45 8.43 -22.97
CA GLU A 1062 -35.98 8.49 -22.94
C GLU A 1062 -35.34 7.09 -22.79
N VAL A 1063 -35.90 6.22 -21.93
CA VAL A 1063 -35.41 4.85 -21.72
C VAL A 1063 -35.70 3.92 -22.91
N ARG A 1064 -36.66 4.26 -23.78
CA ARG A 1064 -37.15 3.38 -24.86
C ARG A 1064 -36.57 3.66 -26.24
N THR A 1065 -35.91 4.81 -26.45
CA THR A 1065 -35.39 5.21 -27.78
C THR A 1065 -33.93 5.69 -27.76
N PRO A 1066 -32.97 4.87 -28.25
CA PRO A 1066 -31.62 5.35 -28.51
C PRO A 1066 -31.58 6.18 -29.80
N SER A 1067 -31.73 7.51 -29.65
CA SER A 1067 -31.65 8.57 -30.68
C SER A 1067 -32.79 8.64 -31.72
N PRO A 1068 -32.93 9.75 -32.47
CA PRO A 1068 -32.27 11.06 -32.36
C PRO A 1068 -33.22 12.19 -31.91
N PHE A 1069 -32.68 13.41 -31.78
CA PHE A 1069 -33.44 14.63 -31.45
C PHE A 1069 -34.65 14.88 -32.36
N SER A 1070 -35.78 15.27 -31.75
CA SER A 1070 -36.85 16.05 -32.39
C SER A 1070 -37.14 17.30 -31.56
N THR A 1071 -36.86 18.47 -32.11
CA THR A 1071 -37.14 19.78 -31.49
C THR A 1071 -38.63 20.12 -31.53
N GLN A 1072 -39.16 20.59 -30.41
CA GLN A 1072 -40.24 21.60 -30.34
C GLN A 1072 -40.05 22.44 -29.07
#